data_AF-A0A970WQV5-F1
#
_entry.id   AF-A0A970WQV5-F1
#
_cell.length_a   1.000
_cell.length_b   1.000
_cell.length_c   1.000
_cell.angle_alpha   90.00
_cell.angle_beta   90.00
_cell.angle_gamma   90.00
#
_symmetry.space_group_name_H-M   'P 1'
#
loop_
_entity.id
_entity.type
_entity.pdbx_description
1 polymer ?
#
loop_
_entity_poly.entity_id
_entity_poly.type
_entity_poly.pdbx_seq_one_letter_code
_entity_poly.pdbx_strand_id
1 'polypeptide(L)'
;MRRYFALVILAAYWLCFSPVAAGEYPVEQWAAWHEQATGRCPGSTWLQYANPEDAGWSAAGLEEAKACFDSLDAAAAIVVYDGAVLAAWGEVDRRFPCHSVRKSLLSAVFGIHITKGDIDLDKTLAELGIDDNPPLSDGEKQARVIDLLRSRSGIYHPAAYETAKMKETRPKRDSVRPGEVFWYNNWDFNALCTILERETGTRLFEQFEQHFARPLEMQDFRLQDTYYHLEKEHSMHPAYPFRMSARDLARIGLLYEREGRWGDEQILPAEWIRKSVESHFTKDDTTGNRDYGYGYLWWPIVAGPFKELGMFSARGYGGHAIDVVPAADLVLVLRVDTYWDLPLPFPSEKHQVETSDRFELLGKILAARTGPAKAKPKLVPLADTHQAPTTIQIPAETLAKYVGRYELEGDELTVKTTAGGLLIGTPSVGDFSLLPVSETDFLMEDVEVPLTFELDSEAKPVRLGRTAEPFDFEKASRDVPKPRELWPTVMKHAVPHGFTIKSDELVTSDTDPSKKLRKVTGHLYSQILDGKKWGHQCVIFLPADPKRNATPERKGKVVIIGSPGATYFPIHVAKYGEPIAARTDYPTMVLSNPGEYADGSQIERDIRVLTKLRLETGENYFSMNCQLAVVYIKAMDAFQEFLGLDTLKAVVGGHSKRGRSATVAAAVDSRVASPIIMGNEGVYSTDSIPWHLSFHHAFFQDQVNVPVFYLGATNEDGYKMFNVNILQERLKRPMTIELIPNYCHSNFSEIQFMDFLMWVSHIHDGRPITQISEVSHERQEGSSLFRAKVESEAKVQMVRAWYVYSDDEAWRDLMWYHLIMEDAGNGYYQVPLQGKIPDAFMIEVGDIALGIPGYVTSLPQKLTDAPVVERVSRGSRPRLWEPEG
;
A
#
# COMPACT_ATOMS: atom_id res chain seq x y z
N MET A 1 48.58 25.51 -4.63
CA MET A 1 47.32 25.06 -4.00
C MET A 1 46.73 23.75 -4.58
N ARG A 2 47.43 23.00 -5.44
CA ARG A 2 46.95 21.73 -6.04
C ARG A 2 47.64 20.45 -5.54
N ARG A 3 48.46 20.54 -4.48
CA ARG A 3 49.16 19.37 -3.87
C ARG A 3 48.71 19.02 -2.45
N TYR A 4 47.90 19.86 -1.81
CA TYR A 4 47.30 19.57 -0.50
C TYR A 4 45.90 18.92 -0.58
N PHE A 5 45.20 19.05 -1.73
CA PHE A 5 43.88 18.44 -1.92
C PHE A 5 43.94 16.94 -2.26
N ALA A 6 45.05 16.44 -2.80
CA ALA A 6 45.19 15.02 -3.15
C ALA A 6 45.44 14.13 -1.92
N LEU A 7 46.12 14.64 -0.88
CA LEU A 7 46.40 13.88 0.34
C LEU A 7 45.20 13.81 1.30
N VAL A 8 44.31 14.81 1.29
CA VAL A 8 43.08 14.79 2.10
C VAL A 8 41.99 13.91 1.45
N ILE A 9 41.96 13.82 0.11
CA ILE A 9 41.04 12.91 -0.60
C ILE A 9 41.53 11.46 -0.52
N LEU A 10 42.84 11.19 -0.53
CA LEU A 10 43.38 9.83 -0.32
C LEU A 10 43.25 9.35 1.14
N ALA A 11 43.32 10.24 2.13
CA ALA A 11 43.05 9.90 3.53
C ALA A 11 41.55 9.71 3.83
N ALA A 12 40.66 10.47 3.17
CA ALA A 12 39.21 10.27 3.28
C ALA A 12 38.73 9.01 2.52
N TYR A 13 39.40 8.62 1.42
CA TYR A 13 39.14 7.35 0.74
C TYR A 13 39.63 6.12 1.54
N TRP A 14 40.65 6.29 2.40
CA TRP A 14 41.13 5.22 3.30
C TRP A 14 40.36 5.12 4.62
N LEU A 15 39.56 6.13 4.98
CA LEU A 15 38.77 6.16 6.22
C LEU A 15 37.27 5.87 6.01
N CYS A 16 36.77 5.87 4.77
CA CYS A 16 35.38 5.51 4.43
C CYS A 16 35.22 4.18 3.69
N PHE A 17 36.32 3.49 3.39
CA PHE A 17 36.33 2.06 3.05
C PHE A 17 37.33 1.39 3.97
N SER A 18 36.90 1.07 5.20
CA SER A 18 37.52 -0.08 5.85
C SER A 18 37.24 -1.27 4.93
N PRO A 19 38.26 -2.00 4.43
CA PRO A 19 37.98 -3.39 4.12
C PRO A 19 37.37 -3.94 5.39
N VAL A 20 36.24 -4.64 5.31
CA VAL A 20 35.81 -5.53 6.39
C VAL A 20 37.09 -6.20 6.85
N ALA A 21 37.57 -5.84 8.05
CA ALA A 21 38.77 -6.43 8.59
C ALA A 21 38.52 -7.92 8.45
N ALA A 22 39.40 -8.62 7.72
CA ALA A 22 39.32 -10.06 7.57
C ALA A 22 39.29 -10.60 9.00
N GLY A 23 38.09 -10.82 9.51
CA GLY A 23 37.87 -11.17 10.90
C GLY A 23 38.43 -12.57 11.01
N GLU A 24 39.50 -12.73 11.77
CA GLU A 24 39.82 -14.03 12.32
C GLU A 24 38.63 -14.40 13.22
N TYR A 25 37.65 -15.10 12.64
CA TYR A 25 36.54 -15.62 13.42
C TYR A 25 37.13 -16.65 14.40
N PRO A 26 36.82 -16.57 15.70
CA PRO A 26 37.42 -17.47 16.68
C PRO A 26 36.70 -18.83 16.64
N VAL A 27 36.95 -19.61 15.59
CA VAL A 27 36.28 -20.89 15.28
C VAL A 27 36.28 -21.83 16.48
N GLU A 28 37.43 -21.99 17.16
CA GLU A 28 37.55 -22.86 18.34
C GLU A 28 36.65 -22.38 19.49
N GLN A 29 36.56 -21.07 19.70
CA GLN A 29 35.71 -20.48 20.73
C GLN A 29 34.22 -20.67 20.39
N TRP A 30 33.85 -20.49 19.12
CA TRP A 30 32.49 -20.66 18.66
C TRP A 30 32.04 -22.13 18.72
N ALA A 31 32.93 -23.06 18.37
CA ALA A 31 32.70 -24.49 18.52
C ALA A 31 32.49 -24.88 19.99
N ALA A 32 33.31 -24.34 20.91
CA ALA A 32 33.14 -24.58 22.35
C ALA A 32 31.81 -24.04 22.91
N TRP A 33 31.28 -22.95 22.34
CA TRP A 33 29.95 -22.44 22.68
C TRP A 33 28.84 -23.32 22.09
N HIS A 34 29.06 -23.90 20.91
CA HIS A 34 28.08 -24.78 20.28
C HIS A 34 27.94 -26.13 21.00
N GLU A 35 28.99 -26.66 21.63
CA GLU A 35 28.85 -27.85 22.51
C GLU A 35 27.87 -27.64 23.68
N GLN A 36 27.55 -26.38 24.00
CA GLN A 36 26.57 -26.01 25.04
C GLN A 36 25.17 -25.74 24.48
N ALA A 37 24.99 -25.81 23.16
CA ALA A 37 23.71 -25.61 22.48
C ALA A 37 22.72 -26.73 22.82
N THR A 38 21.42 -26.42 22.76
CA THR A 38 20.37 -27.33 23.24
C THR A 38 19.93 -28.34 22.20
N GLY A 39 20.33 -28.18 20.94
CA GLY A 39 19.92 -29.08 19.85
C GLY A 39 18.43 -28.98 19.52
N ARG A 40 17.79 -27.84 19.85
CA ARG A 40 16.34 -27.62 19.74
C ARG A 40 15.84 -27.78 18.31
N CYS A 41 14.81 -28.58 18.06
CA CYS A 41 14.11 -28.56 16.77
C CYS A 41 12.88 -27.64 16.80
N PRO A 42 12.68 -26.83 15.76
CA PRO A 42 11.40 -26.16 15.52
C PRO A 42 10.26 -27.18 15.38
N GLY A 43 9.09 -26.85 15.91
CA GLY A 43 7.84 -27.56 15.57
C GLY A 43 7.11 -26.88 14.42
N SER A 44 5.78 -27.05 14.38
CA SER A 44 4.86 -26.43 13.42
C SER A 44 4.84 -24.90 13.42
N THR A 45 5.49 -24.25 14.39
CA THR A 45 5.67 -22.79 14.40
C THR A 45 7.08 -22.48 14.86
N TRP A 46 7.78 -21.64 14.11
CA TRP A 46 9.09 -21.13 14.53
C TRP A 46 8.98 -20.39 15.86
N LEU A 47 9.91 -20.69 16.76
CA LEU A 47 10.13 -19.89 17.95
C LEU A 47 11.27 -18.90 17.70
N GLN A 48 11.11 -17.69 18.21
CA GLN A 48 12.08 -16.60 18.14
C GLN A 48 12.60 -16.26 19.55
N TYR A 49 13.87 -15.88 19.65
CA TYR A 49 14.41 -15.30 20.87
C TYR A 49 13.71 -13.98 21.19
N ALA A 50 13.13 -13.88 22.39
CA ALA A 50 12.48 -12.64 22.83
C ALA A 50 13.48 -11.49 23.00
N ASN A 51 14.72 -11.83 23.37
CA ASN A 51 15.86 -10.91 23.40
C ASN A 51 17.08 -11.64 22.79
N PRO A 52 17.77 -11.06 21.79
CA PRO A 52 18.98 -11.66 21.22
C PRO A 52 20.09 -11.95 22.24
N GLU A 53 20.15 -11.18 23.33
CA GLU A 53 21.14 -11.37 24.41
C GLU A 53 20.94 -12.69 25.15
N ASP A 54 19.73 -13.26 25.14
CA ASP A 54 19.48 -14.59 25.69
C ASP A 54 20.13 -15.70 24.82
N ALA A 55 20.34 -15.42 23.53
CA ALA A 55 21.07 -16.28 22.60
C ALA A 55 22.58 -16.00 22.57
N GLY A 56 23.06 -15.00 23.31
CA GLY A 56 24.46 -14.57 23.26
C GLY A 56 24.78 -13.64 22.08
N TRP A 57 23.80 -12.90 21.56
CA TRP A 57 23.97 -11.93 20.47
C TRP A 57 23.58 -10.51 20.92
N SER A 58 24.29 -9.51 20.44
CA SER A 58 24.04 -8.08 20.72
C SER A 58 22.83 -7.60 19.93
N ALA A 59 21.79 -7.08 20.60
CA ALA A 59 20.68 -6.44 19.90
C ALA A 59 21.16 -5.25 19.05
N ALA A 60 22.07 -4.42 19.57
CA ALA A 60 22.62 -3.29 18.82
C ALA A 60 23.38 -3.74 17.55
N GLY A 61 24.12 -4.85 17.63
CA GLY A 61 24.80 -5.41 16.46
C GLY A 61 23.83 -5.98 15.43
N LEU A 62 22.73 -6.59 15.87
CA LEU A 62 21.67 -7.05 14.97
C LEU A 62 20.88 -5.90 14.35
N GLU A 63 20.73 -4.76 15.02
CA GLU A 63 20.18 -3.54 14.42
C GLU A 63 21.09 -2.98 13.31
N GLU A 64 22.41 -3.02 13.47
CA GLU A 64 23.34 -2.67 12.39
C GLU A 64 23.24 -3.63 11.20
N ALA A 65 23.07 -4.93 11.46
CA ALA A 65 22.82 -5.92 10.42
C ALA A 65 21.46 -5.70 9.74
N LYS A 66 20.41 -5.33 10.50
CA LYS A 66 19.10 -4.97 9.95
C LYS A 66 19.20 -3.73 9.05
N ALA A 67 19.91 -2.69 9.47
CA ALA A 67 20.13 -1.50 8.65
C ALA A 67 20.86 -1.83 7.33
N CYS A 68 21.78 -2.80 7.36
CA CYS A 68 22.38 -3.34 6.14
C CYS A 68 21.34 -4.03 5.27
N PHE A 69 20.52 -4.92 5.83
CA PHE A 69 19.43 -5.59 5.11
C PHE A 69 18.45 -4.59 4.48
N ASP A 70 18.02 -3.56 5.23
CA ASP A 70 17.09 -2.52 4.77
C ASP A 70 17.66 -1.68 3.60
N SER A 71 18.98 -1.72 3.38
CA SER A 71 19.63 -1.06 2.25
C SER A 71 19.75 -1.93 0.99
N LEU A 72 19.39 -3.21 1.09
CA LEU A 72 19.42 -4.16 -0.02
C LEU A 72 18.04 -4.26 -0.68
N ASP A 73 18.01 -4.64 -1.96
CA ASP A 73 16.78 -5.03 -2.66
C ASP A 73 16.29 -6.44 -2.25
N ALA A 74 16.45 -6.82 -0.99
CA ALA A 74 16.02 -8.11 -0.45
C ALA A 74 14.57 -8.04 0.04
N ALA A 75 13.78 -9.07 -0.26
CA ALA A 75 12.39 -9.17 0.20
C ALA A 75 12.25 -9.80 1.59
N ALA A 76 13.15 -10.72 1.95
CA ALA A 76 13.14 -11.35 3.26
C ALA A 76 14.51 -11.88 3.69
N ALA A 77 14.79 -11.85 4.99
CA ALA A 77 15.92 -12.52 5.62
C ALA A 77 15.49 -13.19 6.92
N ILE A 78 15.89 -14.45 7.12
CA ILE A 78 15.72 -15.14 8.40
C ILE A 78 17.04 -15.73 8.86
N VAL A 79 17.39 -15.48 10.13
CA VAL A 79 18.60 -15.95 10.79
C VAL A 79 18.21 -16.91 11.89
N VAL A 80 18.67 -18.15 11.80
CA VAL A 80 18.40 -19.21 12.77
C VAL A 80 19.69 -19.54 13.52
N TYR A 81 19.60 -19.66 14.83
CA TYR A 81 20.69 -20.04 15.74
C TYR A 81 20.18 -20.98 16.84
N ASP A 82 20.86 -22.10 17.08
CA ASP A 82 20.44 -23.17 18.01
C ASP A 82 18.96 -23.56 17.79
N GLY A 83 18.58 -23.70 16.51
CA GLY A 83 17.23 -24.10 16.07
C GLY A 83 16.09 -23.17 16.49
N ALA A 84 16.37 -21.91 16.82
CA ALA A 84 15.37 -20.86 17.01
C ALA A 84 15.73 -19.62 16.17
N VAL A 85 14.75 -18.80 15.84
CA VAL A 85 14.94 -17.58 15.06
C VAL A 85 15.64 -16.53 15.92
N LEU A 86 16.81 -16.11 15.49
CA LEU A 86 17.56 -15.00 16.07
C LEU A 86 17.05 -13.66 15.55
N ALA A 87 16.83 -13.57 14.24
CA ALA A 87 16.30 -12.39 13.58
C ALA A 87 15.46 -12.79 12.35
N ALA A 88 14.41 -12.02 12.08
CA ALA A 88 13.57 -12.15 10.90
C ALA A 88 13.24 -10.74 10.39
N TRP A 89 13.52 -10.48 9.13
CA TRP A 89 13.34 -9.17 8.48
C TRP A 89 12.62 -9.36 7.14
N GLY A 90 11.72 -8.44 6.80
CA GLY A 90 10.90 -8.54 5.59
C GLY A 90 9.84 -9.65 5.67
N GLU A 91 9.45 -10.18 4.52
CA GLU A 91 8.31 -11.09 4.34
C GLU A 91 8.74 -12.56 4.46
N VAL A 92 9.14 -13.00 5.65
CA VAL A 92 9.79 -14.32 5.85
C VAL A 92 8.86 -15.53 5.64
N ASP A 93 7.56 -15.30 5.64
CA ASP A 93 6.44 -16.22 5.45
C ASP A 93 5.86 -16.20 4.03
N ARG A 94 6.15 -15.17 3.22
CA ARG A 94 5.74 -15.10 1.80
C ARG A 94 6.54 -16.09 0.96
N ARG A 95 5.89 -16.75 -0.01
CA ARG A 95 6.57 -17.70 -0.90
C ARG A 95 7.13 -17.00 -2.14
N PHE A 96 8.41 -17.20 -2.39
CA PHE A 96 9.12 -16.66 -3.56
C PHE A 96 9.62 -17.78 -4.47
N PRO A 97 9.86 -17.53 -5.77
CA PRO A 97 10.53 -18.48 -6.65
C PRO A 97 11.91 -18.86 -6.08
N CYS A 98 12.19 -20.16 -5.98
CA CYS A 98 13.46 -20.65 -5.41
C CYS A 98 14.63 -20.55 -6.41
N HIS A 99 14.33 -20.41 -7.71
CA HIS A 99 15.33 -20.47 -8.77
C HIS A 99 16.27 -21.67 -8.59
N SER A 100 17.58 -21.48 -8.61
CA SER A 100 18.56 -22.57 -8.47
C SER A 100 18.74 -23.11 -7.05
N VAL A 101 18.13 -22.52 -6.01
CA VAL A 101 18.11 -23.12 -4.65
C VAL A 101 17.44 -24.51 -4.70
N ARG A 102 16.50 -24.72 -5.63
CA ARG A 102 15.84 -26.01 -5.87
C ARG A 102 16.80 -27.17 -6.13
N LYS A 103 18.02 -26.89 -6.61
CA LYS A 103 19.02 -27.92 -6.89
C LYS A 103 19.50 -28.62 -5.62
N SER A 104 19.68 -27.84 -4.57
CA SER A 104 20.05 -28.34 -3.25
C SER A 104 18.91 -29.13 -2.59
N LEU A 105 17.65 -28.78 -2.90
CA LEU A 105 16.47 -29.55 -2.47
C LEU A 105 16.43 -30.93 -3.15
N LEU A 106 16.71 -30.99 -4.46
CA LEU A 106 16.85 -32.27 -5.17
C LEU A 106 17.96 -33.13 -4.58
N SER A 107 19.11 -32.53 -4.26
CA SER A 107 20.23 -33.25 -3.64
C SER A 107 19.80 -33.94 -2.35
N ALA A 108 18.97 -33.27 -1.52
CA ALA A 108 18.40 -33.89 -0.32
C ALA A 108 17.55 -35.13 -0.65
N VAL A 109 16.65 -35.03 -1.65
CA VAL A 109 15.81 -36.16 -2.08
C VAL A 109 16.64 -37.34 -2.60
N PHE A 110 17.69 -37.06 -3.40
CA PHE A 110 18.63 -38.10 -3.84
C PHE A 110 19.27 -38.85 -2.67
N GLY A 111 19.70 -38.14 -1.62
CA GLY A 111 20.34 -38.78 -0.46
C GLY A 111 19.47 -39.82 0.25
N ILE A 112 18.15 -39.65 0.23
CA ILE A 112 17.20 -40.66 0.72
C ILE A 112 17.29 -41.93 -0.14
N HIS A 113 17.26 -41.79 -1.47
CA HIS A 113 17.21 -42.90 -2.41
C HIS A 113 18.55 -43.62 -2.57
N ILE A 114 19.68 -42.91 -2.43
CA ILE A 114 21.00 -43.55 -2.36
C ILE A 114 21.11 -44.48 -1.16
N THR A 115 20.56 -44.07 -0.02
CA THR A 115 20.60 -44.89 1.21
C THR A 115 19.70 -46.11 1.14
N LYS A 116 18.56 -45.96 0.48
CA LYS A 116 17.64 -47.08 0.22
C LYS A 116 18.17 -48.05 -0.84
N GLY A 117 19.17 -47.64 -1.63
CA GLY A 117 19.69 -48.40 -2.76
C GLY A 117 18.82 -48.32 -4.01
N ASP A 118 17.91 -47.34 -4.07
CA ASP A 118 16.98 -47.16 -5.19
C ASP A 118 17.69 -46.55 -6.42
N ILE A 119 18.78 -45.80 -6.18
CA ILE A 119 19.57 -45.15 -7.23
C ILE A 119 21.04 -45.52 -7.06
N ASP A 120 21.67 -45.89 -8.16
CA ASP A 120 23.11 -46.15 -8.26
C ASP A 120 23.80 -44.95 -8.93
N LEU A 121 24.75 -44.35 -8.23
CA LEU A 121 25.49 -43.17 -8.67
C LEU A 121 26.45 -43.46 -9.84
N ASP A 122 26.87 -44.71 -9.99
CA ASP A 122 27.84 -45.13 -11.00
C ASP A 122 27.20 -45.61 -12.31
N LYS A 123 25.87 -45.80 -12.33
CA LYS A 123 25.15 -46.08 -13.58
C LYS A 123 25.30 -44.94 -14.58
N THR A 124 25.57 -45.32 -15.82
CA THR A 124 25.64 -44.42 -16.96
C THR A 124 24.25 -44.04 -17.49
N LEU A 125 24.16 -42.93 -18.21
CA LEU A 125 22.93 -42.55 -18.92
C LEU A 125 22.50 -43.61 -19.93
N ALA A 126 23.45 -44.31 -20.57
CA ALA A 126 23.17 -45.46 -21.44
C ALA A 126 22.43 -46.59 -20.71
N GLU A 127 22.93 -47.00 -19.55
CA GLU A 127 22.32 -48.08 -18.74
C GLU A 127 20.93 -47.70 -18.21
N LEU A 128 20.72 -46.42 -17.94
CA LEU A 128 19.44 -45.86 -17.49
C LEU A 128 18.46 -45.55 -18.62
N GLY A 129 18.88 -45.67 -19.89
CA GLY A 129 18.06 -45.28 -21.04
C GLY A 129 17.67 -43.79 -21.03
N ILE A 130 18.57 -42.94 -20.53
CA ILE A 130 18.42 -41.49 -20.57
C ILE A 130 18.96 -40.97 -21.90
N ASP A 131 18.16 -40.14 -22.55
CA ASP A 131 18.44 -39.54 -23.84
C ASP A 131 17.75 -38.17 -23.90
N ASP A 132 17.94 -37.43 -24.98
CA ASP A 132 17.38 -36.09 -25.17
C ASP A 132 16.96 -35.81 -26.63
N ASN A 133 16.55 -34.58 -26.93
CA ASN A 133 16.29 -34.09 -28.28
C ASN A 133 17.09 -32.81 -28.58
N PRO A 134 18.09 -32.84 -29.47
CA PRO A 134 18.54 -33.99 -30.27
C PRO A 134 19.11 -35.13 -29.41
N PRO A 135 19.20 -36.38 -29.92
CA PRO A 135 19.72 -37.50 -29.13
C PRO A 135 21.15 -37.28 -28.65
N LEU A 136 21.47 -37.78 -27.46
CA LEU A 136 22.82 -37.79 -26.87
C LEU A 136 23.78 -38.65 -27.72
N SER A 137 25.04 -38.21 -27.81
CA SER A 137 26.11 -38.95 -28.46
C SER A 137 26.49 -40.19 -27.64
N ASP A 138 27.16 -41.16 -28.25
CA ASP A 138 27.64 -42.35 -27.53
C ASP A 138 28.60 -41.99 -26.38
N GLY A 139 29.34 -40.89 -26.53
CA GLY A 139 30.23 -40.34 -25.51
C GLY A 139 29.48 -39.66 -24.37
N GLU A 140 28.49 -38.82 -24.68
CA GLU A 140 27.61 -38.17 -23.69
C GLU A 140 26.85 -39.21 -22.87
N LYS A 141 26.43 -40.32 -23.49
CA LYS A 141 25.75 -41.44 -22.83
C LYS A 141 26.61 -42.18 -21.78
N GLN A 142 27.93 -41.95 -21.77
CA GLN A 142 28.83 -42.51 -20.73
C GLN A 142 28.84 -41.67 -19.44
N ALA A 143 28.20 -40.50 -19.42
CA ALA A 143 28.06 -39.73 -18.18
C ALA A 143 27.31 -40.56 -17.14
N ARG A 144 27.76 -40.52 -15.88
CA ARG A 144 27.11 -41.20 -14.77
C ARG A 144 26.24 -40.23 -13.99
N VAL A 145 25.30 -40.77 -13.20
CA VAL A 145 24.46 -39.97 -12.29
C VAL A 145 25.32 -39.05 -11.41
N ILE A 146 26.45 -39.53 -10.90
CA ILE A 146 27.38 -38.73 -10.09
C ILE A 146 28.01 -37.56 -10.85
N ASP A 147 28.24 -37.72 -12.16
CA ASP A 147 28.83 -36.66 -12.97
C ASP A 147 27.82 -35.51 -13.16
N LEU A 148 26.52 -35.83 -13.28
CA LEU A 148 25.45 -34.82 -13.32
C LEU A 148 25.30 -34.09 -11.96
N LEU A 149 25.36 -34.80 -10.83
CA LEU A 149 25.27 -34.19 -9.48
C LEU A 149 26.38 -33.17 -9.23
N ARG A 150 27.55 -33.38 -9.85
CA ARG A 150 28.72 -32.50 -9.78
C ARG A 150 28.75 -31.44 -10.89
N SER A 151 27.78 -31.43 -11.80
CA SER A 151 27.76 -30.61 -13.02
C SER A 151 29.03 -30.78 -13.88
N ARG A 152 29.41 -32.05 -14.10
CA ARG A 152 30.58 -32.49 -14.87
C ARG A 152 30.20 -33.50 -15.95
N SER A 153 28.93 -33.56 -16.37
CA SER A 153 28.49 -34.53 -17.37
C SER A 153 29.16 -34.37 -18.75
N GLY A 154 29.63 -33.16 -19.08
CA GLY A 154 30.09 -32.80 -20.42
C GLY A 154 28.96 -32.62 -21.44
N ILE A 155 27.70 -32.62 -20.99
CA ILE A 155 26.51 -32.49 -21.85
C ILE A 155 26.10 -31.02 -21.93
N TYR A 156 26.14 -30.48 -23.14
CA TYR A 156 25.95 -29.05 -23.41
C TYR A 156 24.73 -28.80 -24.30
N HIS A 157 23.62 -29.48 -23.98
CA HIS A 157 22.34 -29.22 -24.62
C HIS A 157 21.68 -27.96 -24.05
N PRO A 158 20.89 -27.22 -24.85
CA PRO A 158 19.97 -26.23 -24.32
C PRO A 158 19.05 -26.85 -23.27
N ALA A 159 18.64 -26.07 -22.28
CA ALA A 159 17.74 -26.55 -21.24
C ALA A 159 16.81 -25.45 -20.74
N ALA A 160 15.66 -25.88 -20.22
CA ALA A 160 14.76 -24.99 -19.50
C ALA A 160 15.50 -24.23 -18.39
N TYR A 161 15.09 -22.97 -18.16
CA TYR A 161 15.61 -22.08 -17.10
C TYR A 161 17.06 -21.59 -17.29
N GLU A 162 17.68 -21.77 -18.46
CA GLU A 162 19.01 -21.22 -18.72
C GLU A 162 19.01 -19.69 -18.67
N THR A 163 19.94 -19.12 -17.89
CA THR A 163 20.20 -17.67 -17.90
C THR A 163 20.84 -17.25 -19.22
N ALA A 164 20.76 -15.96 -19.57
CA ALA A 164 21.42 -15.43 -20.76
C ALA A 164 22.92 -15.75 -20.81
N LYS A 165 23.61 -15.64 -19.68
CA LYS A 165 25.03 -15.97 -19.54
C LYS A 165 25.31 -17.46 -19.79
N MET A 166 24.44 -18.36 -19.35
CA MET A 166 24.59 -19.81 -19.61
C MET A 166 24.49 -20.10 -21.11
N LYS A 167 23.54 -19.46 -21.80
CA LYS A 167 23.38 -19.60 -23.26
C LYS A 167 24.61 -19.08 -24.01
N GLU A 168 25.13 -17.92 -23.61
CA GLU A 168 26.30 -17.28 -24.24
C GLU A 168 27.60 -18.05 -24.01
N THR A 169 27.80 -18.58 -22.80
CA THR A 169 29.04 -19.26 -22.39
C THR A 169 28.98 -20.78 -22.55
N ARG A 170 27.91 -21.31 -23.15
CA ARG A 170 27.73 -22.75 -23.34
C ARG A 170 28.90 -23.33 -24.15
N PRO A 171 29.63 -24.32 -23.61
CA PRO A 171 30.69 -24.96 -24.36
C PRO A 171 30.15 -25.67 -25.59
N LYS A 172 31.04 -25.92 -26.56
CA LYS A 172 30.68 -26.70 -27.74
C LYS A 172 30.34 -28.12 -27.31
N ARG A 173 29.23 -28.67 -27.82
CA ARG A 173 28.86 -30.09 -27.64
C ARG A 173 30.01 -31.04 -27.99
N ASP A 174 30.15 -32.13 -27.23
CA ASP A 174 31.22 -33.14 -27.35
C ASP A 174 32.65 -32.57 -27.24
N SER A 175 32.84 -31.42 -26.55
CA SER A 175 34.18 -30.82 -26.40
C SER A 175 35.02 -31.41 -25.26
N VAL A 176 34.39 -32.09 -24.30
CA VAL A 176 35.04 -32.72 -23.14
C VAL A 176 34.40 -34.08 -22.87
N ARG A 177 35.13 -34.99 -22.22
CA ARG A 177 34.53 -36.27 -21.79
C ARG A 177 33.78 -36.09 -20.46
N PRO A 178 32.77 -36.92 -20.18
CA PRO A 178 32.10 -36.91 -18.88
C PRO A 178 33.09 -37.07 -17.72
N GLY A 179 32.86 -36.30 -16.67
CA GLY A 179 33.69 -36.24 -15.48
C GLY A 179 34.91 -35.32 -15.61
N GLU A 180 35.30 -34.83 -16.79
CA GLU A 180 36.57 -34.10 -16.95
C GLU A 180 36.51 -32.64 -16.48
N VAL A 181 35.48 -31.89 -16.87
CA VAL A 181 35.41 -30.43 -16.66
C VAL A 181 34.11 -30.06 -15.96
N PHE A 182 34.21 -29.17 -14.97
CA PHE A 182 33.04 -28.56 -14.36
C PHE A 182 32.45 -27.46 -15.24
N TRP A 183 31.16 -27.57 -15.54
CA TRP A 183 30.40 -26.47 -16.12
C TRP A 183 28.98 -26.48 -15.56
N TYR A 184 28.66 -25.45 -14.78
CA TYR A 184 27.35 -25.33 -14.14
C TYR A 184 26.23 -25.18 -15.17
N ASN A 185 25.31 -26.15 -15.22
CA ASN A 185 24.26 -26.22 -16.23
C ASN A 185 22.94 -26.76 -15.69
N ASN A 186 21.84 -26.36 -16.35
CA ASN A 186 20.51 -26.81 -15.96
C ASN A 186 20.12 -28.16 -16.56
N TRP A 187 20.77 -28.59 -17.65
CA TRP A 187 20.46 -29.86 -18.29
C TRP A 187 20.71 -31.02 -17.32
N ASP A 188 21.89 -31.07 -16.69
CA ASP A 188 22.26 -32.08 -15.69
C ASP A 188 21.23 -32.18 -14.58
N PHE A 189 20.79 -31.03 -14.07
CA PHE A 189 19.81 -30.96 -13.01
C PHE A 189 18.43 -31.47 -13.46
N ASN A 190 17.95 -31.04 -14.62
CA ASN A 190 16.64 -31.44 -15.14
C ASN A 190 16.62 -32.95 -15.48
N ALA A 191 17.72 -33.46 -16.03
CA ALA A 191 17.91 -34.88 -16.31
C ALA A 191 17.98 -35.71 -15.02
N LEU A 192 18.65 -35.22 -13.96
CA LEU A 192 18.65 -35.87 -12.64
C LEU A 192 17.24 -36.03 -12.07
N CYS A 193 16.39 -35.02 -12.16
CA CYS A 193 15.00 -35.17 -11.75
C CYS A 193 14.26 -36.22 -12.59
N THR A 194 14.52 -36.28 -13.90
CA THR A 194 13.93 -37.32 -14.77
C THR A 194 14.39 -38.72 -14.34
N ILE A 195 15.69 -38.88 -14.02
CA ILE A 195 16.27 -40.13 -13.53
C ILE A 195 15.61 -40.53 -12.20
N LEU A 196 15.53 -39.59 -11.26
CA LEU A 196 14.89 -39.82 -9.96
C LEU A 196 13.46 -40.33 -10.13
N GLU A 197 12.62 -39.65 -10.89
CA GLU A 197 11.22 -40.06 -11.08
C GLU A 197 11.08 -41.40 -11.81
N ARG A 198 11.97 -41.70 -12.77
CA ARG A 198 11.96 -42.99 -13.49
C ARG A 198 12.39 -44.16 -12.62
N GLU A 199 13.50 -44.04 -11.89
CA GLU A 199 14.02 -45.13 -11.06
C GLU A 199 13.14 -45.37 -9.81
N THR A 200 12.55 -44.31 -9.25
CA THR A 200 11.71 -44.42 -8.03
C THR A 200 10.23 -44.65 -8.32
N GLY A 201 9.76 -44.35 -9.55
CA GLY A 201 8.36 -44.46 -9.95
C GLY A 201 7.41 -43.46 -9.28
N THR A 202 7.93 -42.46 -8.57
CA THR A 202 7.14 -41.44 -7.85
C THR A 202 7.59 -40.03 -8.22
N ARG A 203 6.74 -39.02 -8.02
CA ARG A 203 7.01 -37.63 -8.44
C ARG A 203 7.92 -36.91 -7.45
N LEU A 204 8.85 -36.09 -7.93
CA LEU A 204 9.81 -35.36 -7.09
C LEU A 204 9.13 -34.54 -5.99
N PHE A 205 8.10 -33.79 -6.33
CA PHE A 205 7.45 -32.88 -5.37
C PHE A 205 6.68 -33.62 -4.28
N GLU A 206 6.06 -34.75 -4.62
CA GLU A 206 5.40 -35.65 -3.66
C GLU A 206 6.43 -36.29 -2.72
N GLN A 207 7.57 -36.75 -3.25
CA GLN A 207 8.68 -37.25 -2.44
C GLN A 207 9.23 -36.18 -1.50
N PHE A 208 9.38 -34.93 -1.97
CA PHE A 208 9.83 -33.82 -1.13
C PHE A 208 8.84 -33.53 -0.01
N GLU A 209 7.54 -33.50 -0.32
CA GLU A 209 6.49 -33.31 0.68
C GLU A 209 6.55 -34.42 1.76
N GLN A 210 6.62 -35.68 1.32
CA GLN A 210 6.62 -36.84 2.20
C GLN A 210 7.88 -36.95 3.07
N HIS A 211 9.06 -36.69 2.50
CA HIS A 211 10.33 -36.92 3.17
C HIS A 211 10.88 -35.69 3.90
N PHE A 212 10.45 -34.48 3.53
CA PHE A 212 10.97 -33.25 4.12
C PHE A 212 9.87 -32.31 4.60
N ALA A 213 8.91 -31.93 3.77
CA ALA A 213 7.95 -30.90 4.19
C ALA A 213 7.11 -31.32 5.41
N ARG A 214 6.59 -32.55 5.42
CA ARG A 214 5.83 -33.07 6.57
C ARG A 214 6.72 -33.39 7.78
N PRO A 215 7.85 -34.13 7.66
CA PRO A 215 8.69 -34.44 8.82
C PRO A 215 9.36 -33.22 9.47
N LEU A 216 9.67 -32.19 8.69
CA LEU A 216 10.25 -30.94 9.20
C LEU A 216 9.18 -29.92 9.64
N GLU A 217 7.90 -30.28 9.53
CA GLU A 217 6.75 -29.42 9.84
C GLU A 217 6.84 -28.05 9.15
N MET A 218 7.09 -28.06 7.83
CA MET A 218 7.09 -26.86 7.00
C MET A 218 5.72 -26.17 7.07
N GLN A 219 5.75 -24.88 7.36
CA GLN A 219 4.57 -24.07 7.71
C GLN A 219 3.82 -23.56 6.49
N ASP A 220 4.54 -23.21 5.43
CA ASP A 220 4.00 -22.49 4.27
C ASP A 220 3.97 -23.35 3.01
N PHE A 221 4.75 -24.43 3.01
CA PHE A 221 4.88 -25.32 1.87
C PHE A 221 3.52 -25.89 1.47
N ARG A 222 3.20 -25.75 0.19
CA ARG A 222 2.06 -26.44 -0.43
C ARG A 222 2.52 -27.10 -1.71
N LEU A 223 1.99 -28.28 -1.98
CA LEU A 223 2.33 -29.02 -3.21
C LEU A 223 1.98 -28.21 -4.47
N GLN A 224 0.93 -27.39 -4.44
CA GLN A 224 0.52 -26.48 -5.53
C GLN A 224 1.56 -25.39 -5.85
N ASP A 225 2.49 -25.11 -4.93
CA ASP A 225 3.55 -24.12 -5.13
C ASP A 225 4.73 -24.67 -5.97
N THR A 226 4.59 -25.90 -6.46
CA THR A 226 5.55 -26.62 -7.31
C THR A 226 4.94 -26.92 -8.69
N TYR A 227 5.76 -26.96 -9.74
CA TYR A 227 5.28 -27.25 -11.09
C TYR A 227 6.38 -27.77 -12.02
N TYR A 228 6.00 -28.27 -13.19
CA TYR A 228 6.91 -28.74 -14.24
C TYR A 228 6.92 -27.73 -15.37
N HIS A 229 8.09 -27.26 -15.79
CA HIS A 229 8.23 -26.33 -16.91
C HIS A 229 9.05 -26.97 -18.04
N LEU A 230 8.38 -27.33 -19.13
CA LEU A 230 9.00 -28.02 -20.26
C LEU A 230 9.17 -27.08 -21.46
N GLU A 231 10.42 -26.89 -21.89
CA GLU A 231 10.76 -26.20 -23.13
C GLU A 231 11.13 -27.26 -24.19
N LYS A 232 10.12 -27.81 -24.87
CA LYS A 232 10.27 -28.98 -25.77
C LYS A 232 11.28 -28.79 -26.90
N GLU A 233 11.48 -27.54 -27.34
CA GLU A 233 12.44 -27.19 -28.38
C GLU A 233 13.89 -27.21 -27.89
N HIS A 234 14.10 -27.20 -26.56
CA HIS A 234 15.42 -27.21 -25.94
C HIS A 234 15.83 -28.59 -25.46
N SER A 235 14.95 -29.27 -24.71
CA SER A 235 15.21 -30.60 -24.15
C SER A 235 13.90 -31.29 -23.79
N MET A 236 13.91 -32.62 -23.74
CA MET A 236 12.81 -33.42 -23.21
C MET A 236 12.74 -33.44 -21.67
N HIS A 237 13.76 -32.91 -20.98
CA HIS A 237 13.82 -32.85 -19.53
C HIS A 237 13.25 -31.53 -19.01
N PRO A 238 12.13 -31.55 -18.25
CA PRO A 238 11.54 -30.32 -17.73
C PRO A 238 12.40 -29.72 -16.61
N ALA A 239 12.23 -28.42 -16.38
CA ALA A 239 12.62 -27.81 -15.13
C ALA A 239 11.58 -28.12 -14.03
N TYR A 240 12.03 -28.14 -12.77
CA TYR A 240 11.22 -28.48 -11.60
C TYR A 240 11.15 -27.32 -10.57
N PRO A 241 10.54 -26.17 -10.89
CA PRO A 241 10.46 -25.04 -9.96
C PRO A 241 9.74 -25.32 -8.63
N PHE A 242 10.18 -24.60 -7.59
CA PHE A 242 9.52 -24.47 -6.30
C PHE A 242 9.30 -23.00 -6.00
N ARG A 243 8.15 -22.66 -5.41
CA ARG A 243 7.99 -21.45 -4.58
C ARG A 243 7.98 -21.87 -3.11
N MET A 244 8.79 -21.21 -2.29
CA MET A 244 8.91 -21.51 -0.85
C MET A 244 9.16 -20.22 -0.07
N SER A 245 8.79 -20.19 1.20
CA SER A 245 9.08 -19.09 2.10
C SER A 245 10.54 -19.10 2.59
N ALA A 246 10.98 -18.02 3.22
CA ALA A 246 12.29 -17.99 3.86
C ALA A 246 12.32 -18.94 5.06
N ARG A 247 11.24 -18.98 5.85
CA ARG A 247 11.15 -19.81 7.07
C ARG A 247 11.14 -21.30 6.80
N ASP A 248 10.59 -21.77 5.68
CA ASP A 248 10.65 -23.20 5.33
C ASP A 248 11.97 -23.61 4.69
N LEU A 249 12.61 -22.73 3.92
CA LEU A 249 13.99 -22.97 3.48
C LEU A 249 14.98 -23.02 4.66
N ALA A 250 14.73 -22.25 5.72
CA ALA A 250 15.57 -22.27 6.92
C ALA A 250 15.55 -23.64 7.63
N ARG A 251 14.44 -24.40 7.53
CA ARG A 251 14.36 -25.77 8.04
C ARG A 251 15.29 -26.71 7.27
N ILE A 252 15.38 -26.58 5.95
CA ILE A 252 16.33 -27.34 5.14
C ILE A 252 17.77 -26.96 5.50
N GLY A 253 18.06 -25.66 5.65
CA GLY A 253 19.37 -25.21 6.10
C GLY A 253 19.74 -25.79 7.46
N LEU A 254 18.82 -25.78 8.43
CA LEU A 254 19.02 -26.34 9.76
C LEU A 254 19.20 -27.86 9.73
N LEU A 255 18.46 -28.57 8.87
CA LEU A 255 18.66 -30.00 8.67
C LEU A 255 20.08 -30.30 8.19
N TYR A 256 20.61 -29.52 7.24
CA TYR A 256 21.98 -29.68 6.75
C TYR A 256 23.03 -29.30 7.79
N GLU A 257 22.78 -28.21 8.54
CA GLU A 257 23.61 -27.78 9.68
C GLU A 257 23.77 -28.93 10.70
N ARG A 258 22.69 -29.67 10.95
CA ARG A 258 22.65 -30.79 11.91
C ARG A 258 23.03 -32.14 11.33
N GLU A 259 23.72 -32.16 10.20
CA GLU A 259 24.10 -33.39 9.50
C GLU A 259 22.91 -34.35 9.29
N GLY A 260 21.72 -33.79 9.06
CA GLY A 260 20.52 -34.51 8.65
C GLY A 260 19.69 -35.06 9.80
N ARG A 261 20.02 -34.69 11.04
CA ARG A 261 19.21 -35.00 12.23
C ARG A 261 18.12 -33.96 12.45
N TRP A 262 16.92 -34.42 12.75
CA TRP A 262 15.80 -33.62 13.23
C TRP A 262 15.26 -34.24 14.51
N GLY A 263 15.62 -33.66 15.65
CA GLY A 263 15.39 -34.25 16.97
C GLY A 263 16.21 -35.53 17.08
N ASP A 264 15.53 -36.62 17.42
CA ASP A 264 16.14 -37.94 17.53
C ASP A 264 16.15 -38.72 16.18
N GLU A 265 15.54 -38.17 15.13
CA GLU A 265 15.41 -38.85 13.83
C GLU A 265 16.51 -38.43 12.85
N GLN A 266 17.13 -39.42 12.18
CA GLN A 266 18.05 -39.19 11.07
C GLN A 266 17.25 -39.16 9.76
N ILE A 267 16.82 -37.98 9.33
CA ILE A 267 16.03 -37.79 8.11
C ILE A 267 16.90 -37.99 6.87
N LEU A 268 18.07 -37.35 6.82
CA LEU A 268 19.01 -37.42 5.69
C LEU A 268 20.36 -37.96 6.20
N PRO A 269 21.04 -38.93 5.56
CA PRO A 269 22.26 -39.48 6.13
C PRO A 269 23.39 -38.45 6.22
N ALA A 270 24.09 -38.44 7.36
CA ALA A 270 25.22 -37.54 7.60
C ALA A 270 26.33 -37.67 6.53
N GLU A 271 26.61 -38.89 6.07
CA GLU A 271 27.61 -39.12 5.00
C GLU A 271 27.19 -38.44 3.67
N TRP A 272 25.90 -38.48 3.33
CA TRP A 272 25.39 -37.82 2.13
C TRP A 272 25.56 -36.31 2.22
N ILE A 273 25.25 -35.71 3.37
CA ILE A 273 25.43 -34.26 3.60
C ILE A 273 26.90 -33.87 3.45
N ARG A 274 27.82 -34.58 4.11
CA ARG A 274 29.26 -34.29 4.04
C ARG A 274 29.77 -34.34 2.60
N LYS A 275 29.41 -35.37 1.83
CA LYS A 275 29.79 -35.47 0.41
C LYS A 275 29.12 -34.40 -0.45
N SER A 276 27.89 -34.00 -0.11
CA SER A 276 27.14 -32.98 -0.84
C SER A 276 27.78 -31.60 -0.73
N VAL A 277 28.39 -31.28 0.41
CA VAL A 277 29.03 -29.98 0.67
C VAL A 277 30.56 -30.03 0.56
N GLU A 278 31.12 -31.16 0.10
CA GLU A 278 32.54 -31.27 -0.25
C GLU A 278 32.77 -30.74 -1.68
N SER A 279 33.80 -29.92 -1.89
CA SER A 279 34.15 -29.46 -3.24
C SER A 279 34.84 -30.57 -4.03
N HIS A 280 34.25 -30.98 -5.17
CA HIS A 280 34.75 -32.08 -6.01
C HIS A 280 35.61 -31.62 -7.21
N PHE A 281 36.17 -30.41 -7.18
CA PHE A 281 37.10 -29.91 -8.20
C PHE A 281 38.03 -28.78 -7.70
N THR A 282 39.00 -28.42 -8.53
CA THR A 282 40.15 -27.57 -8.19
C THR A 282 39.93 -26.10 -8.54
N LYS A 283 40.71 -25.19 -7.93
CA LYS A 283 40.60 -23.72 -8.09
C LYS A 283 40.73 -23.19 -9.54
N ASP A 284 41.23 -24.00 -10.47
CA ASP A 284 41.40 -23.62 -11.87
C ASP A 284 40.09 -23.71 -12.68
N ASP A 285 39.06 -24.38 -12.16
CA ASP A 285 37.73 -24.46 -12.76
C ASP A 285 36.88 -23.26 -12.28
N THR A 286 36.81 -22.18 -13.06
CA THR A 286 36.20 -20.93 -12.60
C THR A 286 34.68 -21.04 -12.47
N THR A 287 34.17 -21.18 -11.24
CA THR A 287 32.73 -21.09 -10.85
C THR A 287 32.11 -19.70 -11.04
N GLY A 288 32.84 -18.77 -11.67
CA GLY A 288 32.49 -17.35 -11.77
C GLY A 288 32.71 -16.54 -10.48
N ASN A 289 32.90 -17.20 -9.33
CA ASN A 289 33.30 -16.59 -8.06
C ASN A 289 34.39 -17.46 -7.39
N ARG A 290 35.59 -16.90 -7.23
CA ARG A 290 36.78 -17.63 -6.75
C ARG A 290 36.67 -18.17 -5.32
N ASP A 291 35.68 -17.72 -4.55
CA ASP A 291 35.47 -18.16 -3.17
C ASP A 291 34.67 -19.46 -3.08
N TYR A 292 33.94 -19.83 -4.13
CA TYR A 292 33.06 -21.00 -4.13
C TYR A 292 33.63 -22.18 -4.91
N GLY A 293 33.57 -23.37 -4.29
CA GLY A 293 33.60 -24.67 -4.96
C GLY A 293 32.17 -25.15 -5.28
N TYR A 294 32.05 -26.39 -5.77
CA TYR A 294 30.74 -27.01 -5.99
C TYR A 294 30.76 -28.51 -5.68
N GLY A 295 29.73 -28.93 -4.94
CA GLY A 295 29.54 -30.28 -4.40
C GLY A 295 28.44 -31.04 -5.13
N TYR A 296 27.59 -31.77 -4.41
CA TYR A 296 26.38 -32.39 -4.98
C TYR A 296 25.25 -31.36 -4.96
N LEU A 297 25.28 -30.45 -5.93
CA LEU A 297 24.32 -29.36 -6.08
C LEU A 297 24.31 -28.35 -4.92
N TRP A 298 25.42 -28.23 -4.20
CA TRP A 298 25.68 -27.24 -3.16
C TRP A 298 26.96 -26.45 -3.46
N TRP A 299 27.06 -25.23 -2.94
CA TRP A 299 28.19 -24.33 -3.15
C TRP A 299 29.00 -24.17 -1.85
N PRO A 300 29.97 -25.04 -1.54
CA PRO A 300 30.87 -24.83 -0.42
C PRO A 300 31.84 -23.67 -0.63
N ILE A 301 32.14 -22.92 0.42
CA ILE A 301 33.17 -21.89 0.42
C ILE A 301 34.55 -22.55 0.55
N VAL A 302 35.43 -22.29 -0.41
CA VAL A 302 36.80 -22.83 -0.49
C VAL A 302 37.88 -21.75 -0.35
N ALA A 303 37.50 -20.47 -0.35
CA ALA A 303 38.36 -19.32 -0.10
C ALA A 303 37.55 -18.13 0.45
N GLY A 304 38.22 -17.06 0.88
CA GLY A 304 37.54 -15.89 1.45
C GLY A 304 37.28 -16.00 2.97
N PRO A 305 36.62 -15.00 3.56
CA PRO A 305 36.57 -14.81 5.02
C PRO A 305 35.76 -15.89 5.77
N PHE A 306 34.83 -16.57 5.10
CA PHE A 306 33.95 -17.57 5.73
C PHE A 306 34.42 -19.02 5.55
N LYS A 307 35.58 -19.24 4.91
CA LYS A 307 36.11 -20.58 4.64
C LYS A 307 36.35 -21.38 5.93
N GLU A 308 37.00 -20.76 6.91
CA GLU A 308 37.34 -21.43 8.18
C GLU A 308 36.09 -21.66 9.05
N LEU A 309 34.96 -21.03 8.72
CA LEU A 309 33.66 -21.32 9.33
C LEU A 309 32.94 -22.53 8.71
N GLY A 310 33.51 -23.12 7.65
CA GLY A 310 32.91 -24.24 6.93
C GLY A 310 31.63 -23.87 6.17
N MET A 311 31.47 -22.60 5.77
CA MET A 311 30.24 -22.12 5.15
C MET A 311 29.96 -22.83 3.82
N PHE A 312 28.70 -23.18 3.58
CA PHE A 312 28.22 -23.64 2.28
C PHE A 312 26.84 -23.07 1.97
N SER A 313 26.52 -22.98 0.68
CA SER A 313 25.32 -22.27 0.22
C SER A 313 24.50 -23.05 -0.79
N ALA A 314 23.17 -22.96 -0.69
CA ALA A 314 22.29 -23.12 -1.84
C ALA A 314 22.07 -21.75 -2.46
N ARG A 315 22.30 -21.57 -3.78
CA ARG A 315 22.27 -20.25 -4.44
C ARG A 315 21.25 -20.21 -5.58
N GLY A 316 20.49 -19.14 -5.65
CA GLY A 316 19.51 -18.86 -6.70
C GLY A 316 19.81 -17.57 -7.45
N TYR A 317 19.11 -17.38 -8.57
CA TYR A 317 19.14 -16.14 -9.35
C TYR A 317 18.65 -14.95 -8.49
N GLY A 318 19.01 -13.72 -8.86
CA GLY A 318 18.58 -12.52 -8.13
C GLY A 318 19.20 -12.33 -6.73
N GLY A 319 19.97 -13.28 -6.20
CA GLY A 319 20.58 -13.18 -4.86
C GLY A 319 19.97 -14.10 -3.80
N HIS A 320 19.01 -14.95 -4.18
CA HIS A 320 18.45 -15.97 -3.28
C HIS A 320 19.52 -16.88 -2.69
N ALA A 321 19.44 -17.17 -1.39
CA ALA A 321 20.39 -18.02 -0.71
C ALA A 321 19.83 -18.77 0.50
N ILE A 322 20.38 -19.97 0.74
CA ILE A 322 20.44 -20.62 2.05
C ILE A 322 21.93 -20.72 2.37
N ASP A 323 22.42 -19.93 3.31
CA ASP A 323 23.80 -19.95 3.78
C ASP A 323 23.84 -20.67 5.12
N VAL A 324 24.55 -21.79 5.17
CA VAL A 324 24.74 -22.59 6.37
C VAL A 324 26.17 -22.39 6.85
N VAL A 325 26.34 -22.08 8.13
CA VAL A 325 27.62 -21.75 8.77
C VAL A 325 27.80 -22.68 9.99
N PRO A 326 28.27 -23.92 9.80
CA PRO A 326 28.32 -24.93 10.86
C PRO A 326 29.12 -24.50 12.08
N ALA A 327 30.29 -23.87 11.89
CA ALA A 327 31.10 -23.39 13.01
C ALA A 327 30.38 -22.33 13.87
N ALA A 328 29.35 -21.68 13.34
CA ALA A 328 28.55 -20.68 14.03
C ALA A 328 27.18 -21.19 14.50
N ASP A 329 26.80 -22.44 14.19
CA ASP A 329 25.43 -22.97 14.40
C ASP A 329 24.37 -22.02 13.82
N LEU A 330 24.65 -21.52 12.61
CA LEU A 330 23.88 -20.43 12.02
C LEU A 330 23.42 -20.78 10.61
N VAL A 331 22.15 -20.48 10.35
CA VAL A 331 21.55 -20.53 9.03
C VAL A 331 21.01 -19.14 8.70
N LEU A 332 21.44 -18.59 7.58
CA LEU A 332 20.88 -17.38 6.99
C LEU A 332 20.15 -17.75 5.70
N VAL A 333 18.87 -17.44 5.61
CA VAL A 333 18.14 -17.50 4.34
C VAL A 333 17.84 -16.08 3.88
N LEU A 334 18.20 -15.77 2.64
CA LEU A 334 17.92 -14.48 2.00
C LEU A 334 17.04 -14.71 0.77
N ARG A 335 15.93 -13.97 0.67
CA ARG A 335 15.00 -13.99 -0.47
C ARG A 335 14.90 -12.61 -1.11
N VAL A 336 14.67 -12.62 -2.42
CA VAL A 336 14.52 -11.44 -3.28
C VAL A 336 13.21 -11.60 -4.05
N ASP A 337 12.47 -10.50 -4.27
CA ASP A 337 11.29 -10.57 -5.12
C ASP A 337 11.71 -10.62 -6.59
N THR A 338 11.63 -11.81 -7.18
CA THR A 338 12.03 -12.06 -8.58
C THR A 338 10.84 -12.43 -9.46
N TYR A 339 9.61 -12.13 -9.02
CA TYR A 339 8.42 -12.37 -9.84
C TYR A 339 8.45 -11.53 -11.12
N TRP A 340 9.08 -10.35 -11.12
CA TRP A 340 9.28 -9.49 -12.30
C TRP A 340 9.96 -10.17 -13.51
N ASP A 341 10.71 -11.27 -13.29
CA ASP A 341 11.44 -12.00 -14.34
C ASP A 341 10.63 -13.19 -14.90
N LEU A 342 9.43 -13.45 -14.37
CA LEU A 342 8.57 -14.53 -14.82
C LEU A 342 7.60 -14.06 -15.94
N PRO A 343 7.20 -14.96 -16.86
CA PRO A 343 6.35 -14.64 -18.02
C PRO A 343 4.87 -14.51 -17.61
N LEU A 344 4.59 -13.48 -16.81
CA LEU A 344 3.29 -12.93 -16.48
C LEU A 344 3.50 -11.44 -16.23
N PRO A 345 2.45 -10.62 -16.27
CA PRO A 345 2.63 -9.18 -16.26
C PRO A 345 3.00 -8.58 -14.89
N PHE A 346 3.70 -9.31 -14.02
CA PHE A 346 4.13 -8.90 -12.68
C PHE A 346 4.74 -7.49 -12.63
N PRO A 347 4.68 -6.80 -11.46
CA PRO A 347 5.28 -5.48 -11.28
C PRO A 347 6.72 -5.45 -11.80
N SER A 348 7.06 -4.44 -12.62
CA SER A 348 8.26 -4.42 -13.46
C SER A 348 9.57 -4.04 -12.75
N GLU A 349 9.56 -3.85 -11.43
CA GLU A 349 10.74 -3.39 -10.69
C GLU A 349 11.72 -4.55 -10.46
N LYS A 350 12.91 -4.40 -11.06
CA LYS A 350 13.98 -5.38 -10.97
C LYS A 350 14.67 -5.28 -9.60
N HIS A 351 14.49 -6.30 -8.76
CA HIS A 351 15.19 -6.46 -7.49
C HIS A 351 16.31 -7.50 -7.60
N GLN A 352 17.51 -7.18 -7.10
CA GLN A 352 18.66 -8.08 -7.11
C GLN A 352 19.64 -7.76 -5.96
N VAL A 353 20.18 -8.80 -5.32
CA VAL A 353 21.21 -8.66 -4.29
C VAL A 353 22.50 -9.32 -4.75
N GLU A 354 23.60 -8.57 -4.72
CA GLU A 354 24.91 -9.09 -5.10
C GLU A 354 25.53 -9.95 -4.00
N THR A 355 26.45 -10.84 -4.40
CA THR A 355 27.09 -11.77 -3.45
C THR A 355 27.92 -11.04 -2.39
N SER A 356 28.54 -9.90 -2.74
CA SER A 356 29.29 -9.05 -1.81
C SER A 356 28.42 -8.50 -0.70
N ASP A 357 27.21 -8.05 -1.03
CA ASP A 357 26.33 -7.35 -0.11
C ASP A 357 25.71 -8.34 0.87
N ARG A 358 25.33 -9.53 0.37
CA ARG A 358 24.94 -10.66 1.22
C ARG A 358 26.07 -11.09 2.17
N PHE A 359 27.32 -11.10 1.71
CA PHE A 359 28.48 -11.42 2.55
C PHE A 359 28.75 -10.33 3.59
N GLU A 360 28.55 -9.07 3.25
CA GLU A 360 28.58 -7.98 4.22
C GLU A 360 27.50 -8.17 5.30
N LEU A 361 26.27 -8.48 4.89
CA LEU A 361 25.16 -8.74 5.81
C LEU A 361 25.49 -9.88 6.78
N LEU A 362 25.95 -11.03 6.25
CA LEU A 362 26.38 -12.16 7.09
C LEU A 362 27.53 -11.78 8.02
N GLY A 363 28.50 -11.00 7.52
CA GLY A 363 29.60 -10.49 8.33
C GLY A 363 29.14 -9.63 9.52
N LYS A 364 28.16 -8.75 9.31
CA LYS A 364 27.56 -7.93 10.38
C LYS A 364 26.77 -8.78 11.38
N ILE A 365 25.99 -9.74 10.89
CA ILE A 365 25.28 -10.70 11.75
C ILE A 365 26.29 -11.39 12.67
N LEU A 366 27.31 -12.03 12.09
CA LEU A 366 28.35 -12.75 12.83
C LEU A 366 29.11 -11.87 13.82
N ALA A 367 29.36 -10.60 13.48
CA ALA A 367 30.00 -9.63 14.38
C ALA A 367 29.14 -9.28 15.61
N ALA A 368 27.81 -9.50 15.55
CA ALA A 368 26.92 -9.30 16.69
C ALA A 368 27.02 -10.41 17.75
N ARG A 369 27.74 -11.51 17.51
CA ARG A 369 27.89 -12.58 18.49
C ARG A 369 28.77 -12.13 19.67
N THR A 370 28.28 -12.31 20.89
CA THR A 370 28.92 -11.88 22.14
C THR A 370 29.26 -13.03 23.09
N GLY A 371 28.63 -14.19 22.95
CA GLY A 371 28.82 -15.34 23.83
C GLY A 371 27.98 -16.57 23.47
N PRO A 372 27.94 -17.59 24.35
CA PRO A 372 27.02 -18.72 24.22
C PRO A 372 25.58 -18.31 24.60
N ALA A 373 24.60 -19.11 24.16
CA ALA A 373 23.22 -18.97 24.61
C ALA A 373 23.08 -19.27 26.11
N LYS A 374 22.10 -18.64 26.75
CA LYS A 374 21.69 -18.98 28.12
C LYS A 374 21.05 -20.38 28.11
N ALA A 375 21.21 -21.14 29.19
CA ALA A 375 20.66 -22.50 29.31
C ALA A 375 19.12 -22.59 29.15
N LYS A 376 18.38 -21.50 29.44
CA LYS A 376 16.92 -21.40 29.29
C LYS A 376 16.56 -20.03 28.73
N PRO A 377 16.72 -19.80 27.41
CA PRO A 377 16.42 -18.51 26.80
C PRO A 377 14.90 -18.31 26.76
N LYS A 378 14.44 -17.05 26.81
CA LYS A 378 13.01 -16.76 26.62
C LYS A 378 12.69 -16.80 25.12
N LEU A 379 11.79 -17.68 24.74
CA LEU A 379 11.32 -17.83 23.36
C LEU A 379 9.85 -17.41 23.23
N VAL A 380 9.49 -16.85 22.09
CA VAL A 380 8.13 -16.47 21.70
C VAL A 380 7.81 -17.02 20.31
N PRO A 381 6.55 -17.29 19.95
CA PRO A 381 6.19 -17.61 18.57
C PRO A 381 6.63 -16.49 17.61
N LEU A 382 7.22 -16.86 16.47
CA LEU A 382 7.49 -15.93 15.38
C LEU A 382 6.15 -15.46 14.80
N ALA A 383 5.95 -14.15 14.73
CA ALA A 383 4.76 -13.58 14.09
C ALA A 383 4.85 -13.70 12.56
N ASP A 384 3.70 -13.88 11.92
CA ASP A 384 3.57 -13.72 10.47
C ASP A 384 3.87 -12.26 10.10
N THR A 385 4.65 -12.07 9.03
CA THR A 385 5.15 -10.76 8.60
C THR A 385 4.44 -10.25 7.36
N HIS A 386 4.00 -11.17 6.50
CA HIS A 386 3.24 -10.88 5.30
C HIS A 386 1.76 -10.70 5.67
N GLN A 387 1.23 -9.49 5.46
CA GLN A 387 -0.17 -9.21 5.79
C GLN A 387 -1.08 -9.95 4.79
N ALA A 388 -1.93 -10.84 5.31
CA ALA A 388 -2.95 -11.44 4.46
C ALA A 388 -3.89 -10.34 3.94
N PRO A 389 -4.22 -10.33 2.64
CA PRO A 389 -5.16 -9.36 2.10
C PRO A 389 -6.55 -9.54 2.73
N THR A 390 -7.34 -8.48 2.76
CA THR A 390 -8.74 -8.58 3.20
C THR A 390 -9.54 -9.34 2.15
N THR A 391 -9.98 -10.54 2.49
CA THR A 391 -10.78 -11.41 1.62
C THR A 391 -12.21 -11.55 2.12
N ILE A 392 -13.15 -11.75 1.21
CA ILE A 392 -14.53 -12.13 1.55
C ILE A 392 -14.74 -13.63 1.41
N GLN A 393 -15.75 -14.18 2.08
CA GLN A 393 -16.14 -15.57 1.86
C GLN A 393 -17.18 -15.64 0.74
N ILE A 394 -16.87 -16.38 -0.33
CA ILE A 394 -17.79 -16.63 -1.44
C ILE A 394 -18.18 -18.11 -1.43
N PRO A 395 -19.48 -18.46 -1.53
CA PRO A 395 -19.92 -19.85 -1.62
C PRO A 395 -19.27 -20.60 -2.79
N ALA A 396 -18.97 -21.88 -2.60
CA ALA A 396 -18.25 -22.70 -3.58
C ALA A 396 -18.98 -22.79 -4.93
N GLU A 397 -20.32 -22.83 -4.91
CA GLU A 397 -21.16 -22.81 -6.10
C GLU A 397 -21.01 -21.51 -6.91
N THR A 398 -20.78 -20.38 -6.23
CA THR A 398 -20.54 -19.09 -6.86
C THR A 398 -19.12 -19.03 -7.40
N LEU A 399 -18.13 -19.60 -6.69
CA LEU A 399 -16.75 -19.69 -7.19
C LEU A 399 -16.63 -20.58 -8.44
N ALA A 400 -17.46 -21.63 -8.54
CA ALA A 400 -17.44 -22.56 -9.66
C ALA A 400 -17.67 -21.89 -11.03
N LYS A 401 -18.34 -20.73 -11.07
CA LYS A 401 -18.59 -19.98 -12.32
C LYS A 401 -17.31 -19.39 -12.94
N TYR A 402 -16.27 -19.17 -12.13
CA TYR A 402 -14.97 -18.62 -12.56
C TYR A 402 -14.00 -19.68 -13.08
N VAL A 403 -14.37 -20.97 -13.02
CA VAL A 403 -13.52 -22.04 -13.57
C VAL A 403 -13.54 -21.96 -15.09
N GLY A 404 -12.37 -21.80 -15.70
CA GLY A 404 -12.27 -21.57 -17.13
C GLY A 404 -10.87 -21.21 -17.61
N ARG A 405 -10.77 -20.89 -18.90
CA ARG A 405 -9.56 -20.34 -19.51
C ARG A 405 -9.78 -18.87 -19.81
N TYR A 406 -8.76 -18.07 -19.52
CA TYR A 406 -8.78 -16.62 -19.68
C TYR A 406 -7.49 -16.16 -20.35
N GLU A 407 -7.54 -14.99 -20.96
CA GLU A 407 -6.37 -14.31 -21.51
C GLU A 407 -6.16 -13.02 -20.70
N LEU A 408 -4.93 -12.78 -20.27
CA LEU A 408 -4.53 -11.55 -19.59
C LEU A 408 -3.24 -11.05 -20.23
N GLU A 409 -3.31 -9.85 -20.85
CA GLU A 409 -2.14 -9.21 -21.49
C GLU A 409 -1.39 -10.08 -22.53
N GLY A 410 -2.09 -11.05 -23.14
CA GLY A 410 -1.55 -11.96 -24.15
C GLY A 410 -1.13 -13.34 -23.61
N ASP A 411 -1.19 -13.56 -22.29
CA ASP A 411 -0.89 -14.84 -21.65
C ASP A 411 -2.16 -15.65 -21.37
N GLU A 412 -2.14 -16.96 -21.66
CA GLU A 412 -3.24 -17.90 -21.35
C GLU A 412 -3.16 -18.36 -19.89
N LEU A 413 -4.20 -18.05 -19.13
CA LEU A 413 -4.39 -18.43 -17.73
C LEU A 413 -5.51 -19.46 -17.60
N THR A 414 -5.34 -20.42 -16.69
CA THR A 414 -6.40 -21.37 -16.31
C THR A 414 -6.79 -21.13 -14.87
N VAL A 415 -8.10 -20.96 -14.64
CA VAL A 415 -8.69 -20.92 -13.30
C VAL A 415 -9.34 -22.27 -13.01
N LYS A 416 -9.03 -22.86 -11.87
CA LYS A 416 -9.53 -24.17 -11.44
C LYS A 416 -9.94 -24.15 -9.97
N THR A 417 -10.83 -25.05 -9.60
CA THR A 417 -11.28 -25.19 -8.20
C THR A 417 -10.46 -26.23 -7.44
N THR A 418 -10.34 -26.04 -6.13
CA THR A 418 -9.71 -26.95 -5.16
C THR A 418 -10.52 -26.95 -3.87
N ALA A 419 -10.16 -27.83 -2.92
CA ALA A 419 -10.75 -27.82 -1.58
C ALA A 419 -10.54 -26.48 -0.83
N GLY A 420 -9.52 -25.71 -1.20
CA GLY A 420 -9.16 -24.43 -0.58
C GLY A 420 -9.66 -23.18 -1.33
N GLY A 421 -10.47 -23.32 -2.38
CA GLY A 421 -10.94 -22.22 -3.21
C GLY A 421 -10.45 -22.30 -4.66
N LEU A 422 -10.23 -21.15 -5.29
CA LEU A 422 -9.77 -21.07 -6.68
C LEU A 422 -8.25 -20.99 -6.76
N LEU A 423 -7.70 -21.63 -7.79
CA LEU A 423 -6.33 -21.46 -8.25
C LEU A 423 -6.33 -20.82 -9.62
N ILE A 424 -5.38 -19.91 -9.88
CA ILE A 424 -5.10 -19.33 -11.19
C ILE A 424 -3.65 -19.60 -11.57
N GLY A 425 -3.37 -19.98 -12.81
CA GLY A 425 -1.98 -20.22 -13.20
C GLY A 425 -1.79 -20.45 -14.69
N THR A 426 -0.51 -20.54 -15.08
CA THR A 426 -0.10 -21.00 -16.42
C THR A 426 0.84 -22.20 -16.28
N PRO A 427 1.00 -23.02 -17.33
CA PRO A 427 2.00 -24.09 -17.34
C PRO A 427 3.43 -23.61 -17.08
N SER A 428 3.73 -22.31 -17.25
CA SER A 428 5.08 -21.75 -17.16
C SER A 428 5.45 -21.12 -15.81
N VAL A 429 4.45 -20.76 -15.00
CA VAL A 429 4.64 -20.07 -13.71
C VAL A 429 4.00 -20.80 -12.52
N GLY A 430 3.27 -21.89 -12.77
CA GLY A 430 2.55 -22.64 -11.74
C GLY A 430 1.24 -21.98 -11.32
N ASP A 431 0.64 -22.51 -10.26
CA ASP A 431 -0.68 -22.09 -9.76
C ASP A 431 -0.57 -21.17 -8.54
N PHE A 432 -1.35 -20.12 -8.49
CA PHE A 432 -1.47 -19.20 -7.36
C PHE A 432 -2.88 -19.33 -6.78
N SER A 433 -3.03 -19.16 -5.46
CA SER A 433 -4.36 -19.05 -4.90
C SER A 433 -4.99 -17.75 -5.35
N LEU A 434 -6.25 -17.82 -5.77
CA LEU A 434 -7.03 -16.68 -6.22
C LEU A 434 -8.02 -16.32 -5.11
N LEU A 435 -7.70 -15.26 -4.38
CA LEU A 435 -8.35 -14.86 -3.14
C LEU A 435 -9.47 -13.84 -3.43
N PRO A 436 -10.74 -14.14 -3.12
CA PRO A 436 -11.84 -13.22 -3.41
C PRO A 436 -11.79 -11.96 -2.54
N VAL A 437 -11.85 -10.79 -3.18
CA VAL A 437 -11.92 -9.46 -2.56
C VAL A 437 -13.34 -8.89 -2.67
N SER A 438 -13.99 -9.10 -3.81
CA SER A 438 -15.41 -8.83 -4.06
C SER A 438 -16.01 -10.00 -4.85
N GLU A 439 -17.27 -9.92 -5.27
CA GLU A 439 -17.81 -10.97 -6.15
C GLU A 439 -17.02 -11.08 -7.46
N THR A 440 -16.51 -9.98 -8.00
CA THR A 440 -15.80 -9.94 -9.31
C THR A 440 -14.31 -9.72 -9.19
N ASP A 441 -13.83 -9.22 -8.05
CA ASP A 441 -12.42 -8.88 -7.84
C ASP A 441 -11.73 -9.92 -6.96
N PHE A 442 -10.52 -10.27 -7.35
CA PHE A 442 -9.69 -11.28 -6.71
C PHE A 442 -8.26 -10.78 -6.59
N LEU A 443 -7.51 -11.33 -5.64
CA LEU A 443 -6.08 -11.12 -5.52
C LEU A 443 -5.35 -12.44 -5.82
N MET A 444 -4.31 -12.37 -6.63
CA MET A 444 -3.39 -13.49 -6.79
C MET A 444 -2.42 -13.50 -5.61
N GLU A 445 -2.49 -14.54 -4.76
CA GLU A 445 -1.68 -14.69 -3.55
C GLU A 445 -0.18 -14.67 -3.86
N ASP A 446 0.65 -14.24 -2.90
CA ASP A 446 2.12 -14.13 -2.96
C ASP A 446 2.68 -13.14 -3.99
N VAL A 447 1.87 -12.60 -4.90
CA VAL A 447 2.29 -11.62 -5.92
C VAL A 447 1.42 -10.38 -5.91
N GLU A 448 0.36 -10.41 -5.10
CA GLU A 448 -0.57 -9.31 -4.83
C GLU A 448 -1.10 -8.63 -6.11
N VAL A 449 -1.21 -9.38 -7.20
CA VAL A 449 -1.75 -8.86 -8.45
C VAL A 449 -3.27 -8.83 -8.33
N PRO A 450 -3.89 -7.64 -8.38
CA PRO A 450 -5.33 -7.52 -8.30
C PRO A 450 -5.92 -7.84 -9.69
N LEU A 451 -6.90 -8.73 -9.70
CA LEU A 451 -7.56 -9.25 -10.88
C LEU A 451 -9.06 -8.96 -10.80
N THR A 452 -9.68 -8.67 -11.93
CA THR A 452 -11.12 -8.42 -12.01
C THR A 452 -11.74 -9.23 -13.14
N PHE A 453 -12.85 -9.91 -12.87
CA PHE A 453 -13.64 -10.60 -13.88
C PHE A 453 -14.78 -9.71 -14.36
N GLU A 454 -14.82 -9.43 -15.66
CA GLU A 454 -16.00 -8.85 -16.29
C GLU A 454 -17.07 -9.93 -16.46
N LEU A 455 -18.27 -9.69 -15.97
CA LEU A 455 -19.41 -10.58 -16.11
C LEU A 455 -20.32 -10.13 -17.27
N ASP A 456 -20.95 -11.08 -17.95
CA ASP A 456 -22.02 -10.80 -18.92
C ASP A 456 -23.38 -10.52 -18.24
N SER A 457 -24.42 -10.29 -19.04
CA SER A 457 -25.79 -10.07 -18.56
C SER A 457 -26.41 -11.27 -17.82
N GLU A 458 -25.82 -12.47 -17.93
CA GLU A 458 -26.22 -13.67 -17.19
C GLU A 458 -25.31 -13.93 -15.97
N ALA A 459 -24.48 -12.95 -15.59
CA ALA A 459 -23.50 -13.02 -14.50
C ALA A 459 -22.41 -14.10 -14.69
N LYS A 460 -22.10 -14.48 -15.95
CA LYS A 460 -21.00 -15.38 -16.27
C LYS A 460 -19.73 -14.59 -16.58
N PRO A 461 -18.55 -15.01 -16.08
CA PRO A 461 -17.30 -14.33 -16.36
C PRO A 461 -16.90 -14.53 -17.82
N VAL A 462 -16.76 -13.43 -18.55
CA VAL A 462 -16.41 -13.39 -19.97
C VAL A 462 -15.01 -12.85 -20.24
N ARG A 463 -14.44 -12.09 -19.31
CA ARG A 463 -13.10 -11.52 -19.46
C ARG A 463 -12.40 -11.41 -18.11
N LEU A 464 -11.08 -11.57 -18.13
CA LEU A 464 -10.20 -11.30 -17.00
C LEU A 464 -9.38 -10.05 -17.31
N GLY A 465 -9.31 -9.12 -16.37
CA GLY A 465 -8.49 -7.92 -16.44
C GLY A 465 -7.74 -7.69 -15.13
N ARG A 466 -6.98 -6.59 -15.09
CA ARG A 466 -6.39 -6.08 -13.86
C ARG A 466 -7.31 -5.07 -13.22
N THR A 467 -7.46 -5.17 -11.91
CA THR A 467 -7.93 -4.05 -11.11
C THR A 467 -6.83 -2.98 -11.17
N ALA A 468 -7.18 -1.69 -11.23
CA ALA A 468 -6.16 -0.65 -11.04
C ALA A 468 -5.43 -0.92 -9.71
N GLU A 469 -4.10 -0.78 -9.66
CA GLU A 469 -3.35 -1.07 -8.42
C GLU A 469 -4.00 -0.35 -7.22
N PRO A 470 -4.23 -1.04 -6.10
CA PRO A 470 -4.76 -0.40 -4.91
C PRO A 470 -3.80 0.73 -4.50
N PHE A 471 -4.33 1.93 -4.44
CA PHE A 471 -3.51 3.10 -4.19
C PHE A 471 -3.06 3.14 -2.73
N ASP A 472 -1.74 3.09 -2.53
CA ASP A 472 -1.12 3.27 -1.22
C ASP A 472 -1.18 4.75 -0.82
N PHE A 473 -2.27 5.11 -0.13
CA PHE A 473 -2.50 6.44 0.40
C PHE A 473 -1.38 6.87 1.37
N GLU A 474 -0.84 5.95 2.17
CA GLU A 474 0.18 6.26 3.17
C GLU A 474 1.51 6.60 2.52
N LYS A 475 1.97 5.80 1.54
CA LYS A 475 3.15 6.12 0.71
C LYS A 475 2.95 7.42 -0.03
N ALA A 476 1.82 7.59 -0.74
CA ALA A 476 1.55 8.82 -1.46
C ALA A 476 1.53 10.05 -0.53
N SER A 477 1.03 9.93 0.70
CA SER A 477 0.97 11.05 1.66
C SER A 477 2.34 11.55 2.12
N ARG A 478 3.38 10.71 1.97
CA ARG A 478 4.78 11.03 2.26
C ARG A 478 5.49 11.67 1.08
N ASP A 479 5.22 11.20 -0.13
CA ASP A 479 6.03 11.53 -1.31
C ASP A 479 5.45 12.65 -2.17
N VAL A 480 4.13 12.91 -2.08
CA VAL A 480 3.46 13.93 -2.89
C VAL A 480 3.61 15.32 -2.25
N PRO A 481 4.12 16.34 -2.98
CA PRO A 481 4.28 17.68 -2.44
C PRO A 481 2.97 18.27 -1.94
N LYS A 482 3.00 18.91 -0.78
CA LYS A 482 1.85 19.48 -0.07
C LYS A 482 1.67 20.98 -0.39
N PRO A 483 0.48 21.57 -0.13
CA PRO A 483 0.20 22.95 -0.52
C PRO A 483 1.21 23.98 -0.02
N ARG A 484 1.68 23.87 1.23
CA ARG A 484 2.67 24.81 1.80
C ARG A 484 4.02 24.77 1.06
N GLU A 485 4.41 23.62 0.53
CA GLU A 485 5.67 23.44 -0.21
C GLU A 485 5.58 24.05 -1.61
N LEU A 486 4.39 23.95 -2.24
CA LEU A 486 4.11 24.51 -3.55
C LEU A 486 3.81 26.01 -3.51
N TRP A 487 3.37 26.53 -2.36
CA TRP A 487 2.85 27.90 -2.21
C TRP A 487 3.80 29.02 -2.67
N PRO A 488 5.11 28.99 -2.39
CA PRO A 488 6.03 30.03 -2.86
C PRO A 488 6.07 30.16 -4.39
N THR A 489 5.90 29.05 -5.11
CA THR A 489 5.86 29.04 -6.58
C THR A 489 4.52 29.56 -7.09
N VAL A 490 3.41 29.14 -6.47
CA VAL A 490 2.05 29.62 -6.80
C VAL A 490 1.97 31.14 -6.71
N MET A 491 2.53 31.71 -5.64
CA MET A 491 2.46 33.16 -5.39
C MET A 491 3.25 34.02 -6.39
N LYS A 492 4.08 33.43 -7.26
CA LYS A 492 4.73 34.16 -8.36
C LYS A 492 3.72 34.72 -9.38
N HIS A 493 2.55 34.10 -9.48
CA HIS A 493 1.46 34.53 -10.37
C HIS A 493 0.53 35.58 -9.72
N ALA A 494 0.65 35.79 -8.41
CA ALA A 494 -0.21 36.69 -7.66
C ALA A 494 0.12 38.16 -7.99
N VAL A 495 -0.91 39.00 -8.08
CA VAL A 495 -0.71 40.44 -8.31
C VAL A 495 -0.58 41.21 -6.99
N PRO A 496 0.03 42.41 -7.00
CA PRO A 496 0.00 43.32 -5.85
C PRO A 496 -1.44 43.58 -5.37
N HIS A 497 -1.60 43.80 -4.06
CA HIS A 497 -2.92 44.12 -3.50
C HIS A 497 -3.46 45.42 -4.11
N GLY A 498 -4.77 45.41 -4.39
CA GLY A 498 -5.48 46.56 -4.94
C GLY A 498 -6.96 46.38 -4.75
N PHE A 499 -7.54 47.13 -3.83
CA PHE A 499 -8.95 47.13 -3.50
C PHE A 499 -9.59 48.45 -3.95
N THR A 500 -10.64 48.37 -4.78
CA THR A 500 -11.37 49.55 -5.25
C THR A 500 -12.79 49.52 -4.72
N ILE A 501 -13.18 50.57 -4.00
CA ILE A 501 -14.55 50.77 -3.54
C ILE A 501 -15.37 51.36 -4.69
N LYS A 502 -16.46 50.68 -5.06
CA LYS A 502 -17.44 51.14 -6.05
C LYS A 502 -18.61 51.86 -5.40
N SER A 503 -19.09 51.36 -4.27
CA SER A 503 -20.12 52.02 -3.46
C SER A 503 -19.91 51.74 -1.98
N ASP A 504 -20.38 52.64 -1.15
CA ASP A 504 -20.33 52.57 0.31
C ASP A 504 -21.60 53.21 0.86
N GLU A 505 -22.52 52.39 1.37
CA GLU A 505 -23.87 52.81 1.74
C GLU A 505 -24.29 52.26 3.10
N LEU A 506 -25.06 53.04 3.85
CA LEU A 506 -25.74 52.56 5.05
C LEU A 506 -27.09 51.97 4.66
N VAL A 507 -27.31 50.71 5.00
CA VAL A 507 -28.53 49.96 4.72
C VAL A 507 -29.19 49.50 6.02
N THR A 508 -30.52 49.35 6.02
CA THR A 508 -31.22 48.60 7.07
C THR A 508 -31.00 47.12 6.81
N SER A 509 -30.76 46.34 7.85
CA SER A 509 -30.70 44.89 7.72
C SER A 509 -32.09 44.33 7.41
N ASP A 510 -32.17 43.45 6.41
CA ASP A 510 -33.40 42.74 6.05
C ASP A 510 -33.64 41.57 7.01
N THR A 511 -32.57 40.97 7.55
CA THR A 511 -32.63 39.89 8.53
C THR A 511 -33.03 40.36 9.93
N ASP A 512 -32.56 41.55 10.33
CA ASP A 512 -32.90 42.20 11.61
C ASP A 512 -33.13 43.71 11.37
N PRO A 513 -34.38 44.14 11.12
CA PRO A 513 -34.71 45.53 10.82
C PRO A 513 -34.32 46.55 11.90
N SER A 514 -33.98 46.09 13.11
CA SER A 514 -33.46 46.97 14.18
C SER A 514 -32.00 47.40 13.94
N LYS A 515 -31.26 46.68 13.09
CA LYS A 515 -29.85 46.93 12.82
C LYS A 515 -29.63 47.74 11.55
N LYS A 516 -28.58 48.56 11.58
CA LYS A 516 -28.00 49.24 10.42
C LYS A 516 -26.66 48.60 10.09
N LEU A 517 -26.44 48.33 8.81
CA LEU A 517 -25.20 47.80 8.28
C LEU A 517 -24.60 48.80 7.30
N ARG A 518 -23.27 48.91 7.29
CA ARG A 518 -22.54 49.53 6.18
C ARG A 518 -22.28 48.44 5.15
N LYS A 519 -22.74 48.67 3.93
CA LYS A 519 -22.58 47.80 2.77
C LYS A 519 -21.61 48.45 1.79
N VAL A 520 -20.49 47.79 1.55
CA VAL A 520 -19.44 48.27 0.64
C VAL A 520 -19.36 47.32 -0.54
N THR A 521 -19.61 47.83 -1.75
CA THR A 521 -19.37 47.08 -2.98
C THR A 521 -17.99 47.42 -3.48
N GLY A 522 -17.16 46.41 -3.69
CA GLY A 522 -15.77 46.59 -4.10
C GLY A 522 -15.35 45.64 -5.22
N HIS A 523 -14.10 45.82 -5.63
CA HIS A 523 -13.44 44.96 -6.60
C HIS A 523 -11.96 44.80 -6.25
N LEU A 524 -11.42 43.60 -6.41
CA LEU A 524 -10.00 43.29 -6.22
C LEU A 524 -9.47 42.37 -7.33
N TYR A 525 -8.15 42.25 -7.44
CA TYR A 525 -7.50 41.31 -8.35
C TYR A 525 -6.65 40.32 -7.55
N SER A 526 -6.55 39.07 -8.03
CA SER A 526 -5.78 38.02 -7.33
C SER A 526 -4.47 37.64 -8.02
N GLN A 527 -4.52 37.37 -9.32
CA GLN A 527 -3.42 36.78 -10.08
C GLN A 527 -3.49 37.04 -11.59
N ILE A 528 -2.39 36.76 -12.29
CA ILE A 528 -2.32 36.75 -13.76
C ILE A 528 -1.95 35.34 -14.23
N LEU A 529 -2.85 34.73 -15.00
CA LEU A 529 -2.68 33.41 -15.61
C LEU A 529 -3.01 33.47 -17.09
N ASP A 530 -2.23 32.79 -17.94
CA ASP A 530 -2.37 32.83 -19.41
C ASP A 530 -2.48 34.26 -19.96
N GLY A 531 -1.68 35.19 -19.40
CA GLY A 531 -1.70 36.62 -19.75
C GLY A 531 -2.96 37.39 -19.32
N LYS A 532 -3.94 36.74 -18.67
CA LYS A 532 -5.19 37.35 -18.23
C LYS A 532 -5.21 37.60 -16.73
N LYS A 533 -5.60 38.81 -16.33
CA LYS A 533 -5.73 39.21 -14.93
C LYS A 533 -7.09 38.78 -14.38
N TRP A 534 -7.10 38.11 -13.23
CA TRP A 534 -8.32 37.63 -12.56
C TRP A 534 -8.89 38.70 -11.63
N GLY A 535 -10.10 39.16 -11.94
CA GLY A 535 -10.83 40.18 -11.20
C GLY A 535 -11.98 39.59 -10.39
N HIS A 536 -12.25 40.20 -9.23
CA HIS A 536 -13.22 39.68 -8.27
C HIS A 536 -14.09 40.81 -7.75
N GLN A 537 -15.39 40.73 -8.02
CA GLN A 537 -16.39 41.56 -7.35
C GLN A 537 -16.58 41.07 -5.92
N CYS A 538 -16.73 42.00 -4.98
CA CYS A 538 -17.07 41.67 -3.61
C CYS A 538 -18.11 42.64 -3.02
N VAL A 539 -18.83 42.15 -2.02
CA VAL A 539 -19.70 42.97 -1.17
C VAL A 539 -19.33 42.67 0.28
N ILE A 540 -19.06 43.71 1.04
CA ILE A 540 -18.74 43.65 2.46
C ILE A 540 -19.93 44.21 3.24
N PHE A 541 -20.43 43.47 4.22
CA PHE A 541 -21.33 43.97 5.24
C PHE A 541 -20.60 44.05 6.58
N LEU A 542 -20.78 45.16 7.29
CA LEU A 542 -20.30 45.32 8.65
C LEU A 542 -21.32 46.15 9.46
N PRO A 543 -21.40 45.97 10.79
CA PRO A 543 -22.14 46.86 11.67
C PRO A 543 -21.89 48.34 11.36
N ALA A 544 -22.95 49.15 11.31
CA ALA A 544 -22.84 50.58 11.02
C ALA A 544 -22.05 51.35 12.10
N ASP A 545 -22.05 50.87 13.35
CA ASP A 545 -21.20 51.40 14.41
C ASP A 545 -19.82 50.72 14.40
N PRO A 546 -18.75 51.42 13.96
CA PRO A 546 -17.41 50.84 13.88
C PRO A 546 -16.82 50.50 15.25
N LYS A 547 -17.30 51.09 16.36
CA LYS A 547 -16.77 50.81 17.71
C LYS A 547 -16.99 49.36 18.12
N ARG A 548 -18.06 48.73 17.62
CA ARG A 548 -18.41 47.33 17.94
C ARG A 548 -17.32 46.36 17.49
N ASN A 549 -16.80 46.55 16.28
CA ASN A 549 -15.72 45.71 15.73
C ASN A 549 -14.33 46.11 16.23
N ALA A 550 -14.19 47.26 16.88
CA ALA A 550 -12.95 47.69 17.48
C ALA A 550 -12.75 47.13 18.91
N THR A 551 -13.76 46.48 19.49
CA THR A 551 -13.66 45.84 20.82
C THR A 551 -12.58 44.74 20.82
N PRO A 552 -11.80 44.58 21.90
CA PRO A 552 -10.72 43.59 21.95
C PRO A 552 -11.14 42.17 21.56
N GLU A 553 -12.37 41.78 21.93
CA GLU A 553 -12.91 40.44 21.70
C GLU A 553 -13.26 40.18 20.22
N ARG A 554 -13.50 41.24 19.43
CA ARG A 554 -13.98 41.16 18.04
C ARG A 554 -12.98 41.69 17.02
N LYS A 555 -12.05 42.55 17.44
CA LYS A 555 -11.06 43.17 16.57
C LYS A 555 -10.27 42.12 15.81
N GLY A 556 -10.21 42.24 14.49
CA GLY A 556 -9.51 41.27 13.65
C GLY A 556 -10.34 40.08 13.18
N LYS A 557 -11.52 39.80 13.76
CA LYS A 557 -12.34 38.64 13.38
C LYS A 557 -13.26 38.98 12.23
N VAL A 558 -13.19 38.19 11.15
CA VAL A 558 -14.00 38.41 9.94
C VAL A 558 -14.53 37.09 9.36
N VAL A 559 -15.40 37.21 8.36
CA VAL A 559 -15.93 36.10 7.56
C VAL A 559 -15.72 36.40 6.07
N ILE A 560 -15.26 35.41 5.31
CA ILE A 560 -15.08 35.52 3.85
C ILE A 560 -15.70 34.33 3.13
N ILE A 561 -16.56 34.63 2.15
CA ILE A 561 -17.39 33.62 1.48
C ILE A 561 -17.14 33.69 -0.02
N GLY A 562 -16.61 32.59 -0.56
CA GLY A 562 -16.34 32.41 -1.98
C GLY A 562 -17.62 32.02 -2.71
N SER A 563 -18.07 32.89 -3.61
CA SER A 563 -19.31 32.75 -4.36
C SER A 563 -19.05 32.50 -5.84
N PRO A 564 -19.89 31.71 -6.54
CA PRO A 564 -19.93 31.72 -7.99
C PRO A 564 -20.34 33.09 -8.53
N GLY A 565 -19.81 33.46 -9.70
CA GLY A 565 -20.17 34.70 -10.39
C GLY A 565 -21.60 34.68 -10.95
N ALA A 566 -21.90 35.68 -11.77
CA ALA A 566 -23.20 35.83 -12.45
C ALA A 566 -24.39 35.78 -11.48
N THR A 567 -25.42 34.97 -11.79
CA THR A 567 -26.71 34.95 -11.07
C THR A 567 -26.61 34.45 -9.63
N TYR A 568 -25.56 33.71 -9.26
CA TYR A 568 -25.37 33.18 -7.91
C TYR A 568 -24.86 34.26 -6.93
N PHE A 569 -24.06 35.19 -7.42
CA PHE A 569 -23.38 36.17 -6.57
C PHE A 569 -24.36 37.04 -5.76
N PRO A 570 -25.41 37.66 -6.35
CA PRO A 570 -26.39 38.44 -5.58
C PRO A 570 -27.14 37.60 -4.54
N ILE A 571 -27.39 36.32 -4.82
CA ILE A 571 -28.08 35.43 -3.89
C ILE A 571 -27.18 35.14 -2.69
N HIS A 572 -25.89 34.90 -2.90
CA HIS A 572 -24.94 34.68 -1.80
C HIS A 572 -24.74 35.93 -0.95
N VAL A 573 -24.73 37.11 -1.57
CA VAL A 573 -24.74 38.40 -0.85
C VAL A 573 -25.96 38.49 0.07
N ALA A 574 -27.15 38.12 -0.42
CA ALA A 574 -28.40 38.19 0.34
C ALA A 574 -28.58 37.08 1.39
N LYS A 575 -28.03 35.87 1.16
CA LYS A 575 -28.27 34.70 2.03
C LYS A 575 -27.13 34.41 3.00
N TYR A 576 -25.89 34.73 2.64
CA TYR A 576 -24.74 34.57 3.52
C TYR A 576 -24.20 35.92 4.00
N GLY A 577 -24.00 36.88 3.10
CA GLY A 577 -23.35 38.15 3.44
C GLY A 577 -24.10 38.96 4.49
N GLU A 578 -25.31 39.41 4.14
CA GLU A 578 -26.13 40.24 5.02
C GLU A 578 -26.55 39.52 6.31
N PRO A 579 -27.07 38.27 6.28
CA PRO A 579 -27.56 37.61 7.49
C PRO A 579 -26.45 37.29 8.49
N ILE A 580 -25.26 36.93 8.02
CA ILE A 580 -24.10 36.67 8.90
C ILE A 580 -23.65 37.95 9.58
N ALA A 581 -23.48 39.04 8.84
CA ALA A 581 -23.13 40.32 9.43
C ALA A 581 -24.22 40.82 10.39
N ALA A 582 -25.50 40.64 10.05
CA ALA A 582 -26.62 41.07 10.90
C ALA A 582 -26.71 40.26 12.19
N ARG A 583 -26.56 38.93 12.15
CA ARG A 583 -26.78 38.08 13.33
C ARG A 583 -25.56 37.91 14.21
N THR A 584 -24.36 37.87 13.63
CA THR A 584 -23.10 37.66 14.37
C THR A 584 -22.35 38.96 14.67
N ASP A 585 -22.74 40.06 14.00
CA ASP A 585 -22.04 41.35 13.99
C ASP A 585 -20.61 41.30 13.43
N TYR A 586 -20.14 40.17 12.88
CA TYR A 586 -18.81 40.10 12.27
C TYR A 586 -18.80 40.70 10.85
N PRO A 587 -17.77 41.50 10.49
CA PRO A 587 -17.55 41.92 9.12
C PRO A 587 -17.52 40.71 8.19
N THR A 588 -18.41 40.70 7.20
CA THR A 588 -18.62 39.57 6.29
C THR A 588 -18.43 40.03 4.85
N MET A 589 -17.51 39.38 4.13
CA MET A 589 -17.28 39.60 2.72
C MET A 589 -17.83 38.43 1.90
N VAL A 590 -18.63 38.73 0.89
CA VAL A 590 -18.96 37.79 -0.19
C VAL A 590 -18.17 38.19 -1.43
N LEU A 591 -17.40 37.27 -2.00
CA LEU A 591 -16.45 37.51 -3.07
C LEU A 591 -16.67 36.53 -4.23
N SER A 592 -16.68 37.03 -5.46
CA SER A 592 -16.75 36.17 -6.65
C SER A 592 -15.43 35.40 -6.82
N ASN A 593 -15.46 34.09 -6.70
CA ASN A 593 -14.29 33.21 -6.80
C ASN A 593 -14.62 32.07 -7.77
N PRO A 594 -14.06 31.99 -8.99
CA PRO A 594 -12.89 32.70 -9.53
C PRO A 594 -13.15 34.13 -10.05
N GLY A 595 -14.40 34.57 -10.20
CA GLY A 595 -14.71 35.92 -10.70
C GLY A 595 -14.68 36.05 -12.23
N GLU A 596 -14.21 37.20 -12.72
CA GLU A 596 -14.30 37.65 -14.11
C GLU A 596 -12.97 38.18 -14.63
N TYR A 597 -12.75 38.05 -15.93
CA TYR A 597 -11.65 38.72 -16.61
C TYR A 597 -11.96 40.21 -16.86
N ALA A 598 -10.96 40.98 -17.28
CA ALA A 598 -11.10 42.41 -17.54
C ALA A 598 -12.12 42.76 -18.64
N ASP A 599 -12.43 41.83 -19.54
CA ASP A 599 -13.45 41.95 -20.59
C ASP A 599 -14.87 41.57 -20.11
N GLY A 600 -15.04 41.23 -18.83
CA GLY A 600 -16.31 40.80 -18.22
C GLY A 600 -16.67 39.33 -18.45
N SER A 601 -15.81 38.56 -19.14
CA SER A 601 -16.05 37.13 -19.33
C SER A 601 -15.81 36.34 -18.02
N GLN A 602 -16.70 35.37 -17.76
CA GLN A 602 -16.71 34.61 -16.51
C GLN A 602 -15.58 33.58 -16.49
N ILE A 603 -14.69 33.66 -15.49
CA ILE A 603 -13.59 32.71 -15.32
C ILE A 603 -14.13 31.30 -15.00
N GLU A 604 -15.31 31.21 -14.38
CA GLU A 604 -16.00 29.93 -14.13
C GLU A 604 -16.15 29.07 -15.41
N ARG A 605 -16.43 29.72 -16.55
CA ARG A 605 -16.63 29.06 -17.85
C ARG A 605 -15.31 28.72 -18.55
N ASP A 606 -14.24 29.42 -18.19
CA ASP A 606 -12.89 29.26 -18.75
C ASP A 606 -11.95 28.51 -17.79
N ILE A 607 -12.48 27.86 -16.75
CA ILE A 607 -11.64 27.21 -15.71
C ILE A 607 -10.72 26.12 -16.28
N ARG A 608 -11.03 25.62 -17.50
CA ARG A 608 -10.19 24.69 -18.28
C ARG A 608 -8.82 25.27 -18.64
N VAL A 609 -8.64 26.60 -18.60
CA VAL A 609 -7.35 27.27 -18.74
C VAL A 609 -6.30 26.71 -17.78
N LEU A 610 -6.73 26.28 -16.59
CA LEU A 610 -5.85 25.68 -15.60
C LEU A 610 -5.31 24.31 -16.05
N THR A 611 -6.17 23.49 -16.66
CA THR A 611 -5.77 22.21 -17.27
C THR A 611 -4.79 22.43 -18.43
N LYS A 612 -5.04 23.44 -19.27
CA LYS A 612 -4.13 23.84 -20.36
C LYS A 612 -2.75 24.21 -19.79
N LEU A 613 -2.69 25.15 -18.85
CA LEU A 613 -1.44 25.60 -18.25
C LEU A 613 -0.67 24.45 -17.59
N ARG A 614 -1.35 23.55 -16.88
CA ARG A 614 -0.74 22.34 -16.31
C ARG A 614 -0.09 21.47 -17.39
N LEU A 615 -0.81 21.19 -18.48
CA LEU A 615 -0.30 20.36 -19.57
C LEU A 615 0.89 21.01 -20.30
N GLU A 616 0.88 22.33 -20.46
CA GLU A 616 1.96 23.08 -21.12
C GLU A 616 3.23 23.19 -20.26
N THR A 617 3.08 23.30 -18.95
CA THR A 617 4.21 23.54 -18.03
C THR A 617 4.68 22.30 -17.28
N GLY A 618 3.85 21.26 -17.17
CA GLY A 618 4.09 20.11 -16.30
C GLY A 618 3.80 20.38 -14.81
N GLU A 619 3.34 21.58 -14.46
CA GLU A 619 3.22 22.01 -13.06
C GLU A 619 1.83 21.71 -12.47
N ASN A 620 1.78 20.81 -11.48
CA ASN A 620 0.52 20.37 -10.85
C ASN A 620 -0.18 21.45 -10.00
N TYR A 621 0.53 22.53 -9.63
CA TYR A 621 -0.06 23.62 -8.86
C TYR A 621 -1.04 24.49 -9.67
N PHE A 622 -1.14 24.32 -10.99
CA PHE A 622 -2.28 24.80 -11.80
C PHE A 622 -3.57 23.99 -11.54
N SER A 623 -3.75 23.49 -10.32
CA SER A 623 -5.00 22.92 -9.83
C SER A 623 -5.97 24.03 -9.42
N MET A 624 -7.26 23.85 -9.71
CA MET A 624 -8.28 24.82 -9.29
C MET A 624 -8.28 25.06 -7.78
N ASN A 625 -8.09 24.02 -6.95
CA ASN A 625 -8.14 24.18 -5.49
C ASN A 625 -7.01 25.08 -4.99
N CYS A 626 -5.86 25.04 -5.66
CA CYS A 626 -4.71 25.88 -5.36
C CYS A 626 -4.92 27.32 -5.83
N GLN A 627 -5.39 27.49 -7.08
CA GLN A 627 -5.53 28.81 -7.69
C GLN A 627 -6.67 29.62 -7.06
N LEU A 628 -7.77 28.98 -6.65
CA LEU A 628 -8.85 29.64 -5.94
C LEU A 628 -8.51 29.94 -4.48
N ALA A 629 -7.50 29.28 -3.88
CA ALA A 629 -7.00 29.64 -2.56
C ALA A 629 -6.28 30.99 -2.57
N VAL A 630 -5.58 31.33 -3.66
CA VAL A 630 -4.95 32.65 -3.84
C VAL A 630 -5.99 33.77 -3.75
N VAL A 631 -7.20 33.53 -4.26
CA VAL A 631 -8.32 34.47 -4.18
C VAL A 631 -8.72 34.75 -2.73
N TYR A 632 -8.78 33.73 -1.87
CA TYR A 632 -9.05 33.92 -0.44
C TYR A 632 -7.94 34.71 0.27
N ILE A 633 -6.66 34.42 -0.04
CA ILE A 633 -5.53 35.14 0.56
C ILE A 633 -5.59 36.62 0.17
N LYS A 634 -5.86 36.92 -1.11
CA LYS A 634 -5.98 38.29 -1.61
C LYS A 634 -7.21 39.01 -1.07
N ALA A 635 -8.28 38.28 -0.78
CA ALA A 635 -9.44 38.81 -0.09
C ALA A 635 -9.09 39.21 1.36
N MET A 636 -8.35 38.36 2.08
CA MET A 636 -7.89 38.68 3.44
C MET A 636 -6.96 39.89 3.46
N ASP A 637 -6.04 40.00 2.51
CA ASP A 637 -5.16 41.18 2.36
C ASP A 637 -5.99 42.45 2.18
N ALA A 638 -6.90 42.45 1.20
CA ALA A 638 -7.77 43.59 0.91
C ALA A 638 -8.69 43.93 2.09
N PHE A 639 -9.23 42.93 2.79
CA PHE A 639 -10.14 43.14 3.90
C PHE A 639 -9.40 43.69 5.13
N GLN A 640 -8.19 43.18 5.40
CA GLN A 640 -7.32 43.67 6.47
C GLN A 640 -6.95 45.14 6.24
N GLU A 641 -6.56 45.49 5.02
CA GLU A 641 -6.25 46.88 4.63
C GLU A 641 -7.49 47.78 4.76
N PHE A 642 -8.64 47.35 4.21
CA PHE A 642 -9.89 48.11 4.28
C PHE A 642 -10.32 48.40 5.72
N LEU A 643 -10.10 47.46 6.65
CA LEU A 643 -10.42 47.63 8.06
C LEU A 643 -9.33 48.37 8.86
N GLY A 644 -8.16 48.63 8.26
CA GLY A 644 -7.02 49.26 8.94
C GLY A 644 -6.48 48.43 10.10
N LEU A 645 -6.33 47.12 9.91
CA LEU A 645 -5.94 46.18 10.96
C LEU A 645 -4.52 45.64 10.77
N ASP A 646 -3.78 45.49 11.88
CA ASP A 646 -2.45 44.87 11.87
C ASP A 646 -2.52 43.36 11.63
N THR A 647 -3.56 42.71 12.17
CA THR A 647 -3.77 41.25 12.09
C THR A 647 -5.24 40.93 11.91
N LEU A 648 -5.51 39.89 11.10
CA LEU A 648 -6.85 39.41 10.80
C LEU A 648 -6.96 37.89 11.04
N LYS A 649 -8.15 37.44 11.47
CA LYS A 649 -8.55 36.05 11.66
C LYS A 649 -9.88 35.79 10.96
N ALA A 650 -9.86 34.98 9.91
CA ALA A 650 -11.02 34.77 9.04
C ALA A 650 -11.59 33.36 9.16
N VAL A 651 -12.91 33.26 9.32
CA VAL A 651 -13.63 32.05 8.89
C VAL A 651 -13.84 32.17 7.39
N VAL A 652 -13.35 31.18 6.63
CA VAL A 652 -13.38 31.20 5.16
C VAL A 652 -14.14 30.00 4.63
N GLY A 653 -14.99 30.16 3.63
CA GLY A 653 -15.75 29.03 3.10
C GLY A 653 -16.35 29.30 1.74
N GLY A 654 -16.91 28.26 1.12
CA GLY A 654 -17.57 28.39 -0.17
C GLY A 654 -18.09 27.07 -0.69
N HIS A 655 -18.93 27.13 -1.73
CA HIS A 655 -19.54 25.93 -2.31
C HIS A 655 -18.66 25.25 -3.37
N SER A 656 -18.72 23.92 -3.46
CA SER A 656 -18.01 23.11 -4.45
C SER A 656 -16.48 23.34 -4.35
N LYS A 657 -15.80 23.52 -5.47
CA LYS A 657 -14.35 23.82 -5.52
C LYS A 657 -13.88 24.94 -4.58
N ARG A 658 -14.75 25.92 -4.24
CA ARG A 658 -14.40 26.99 -3.28
C ARG A 658 -14.20 26.45 -1.87
N GLY A 659 -15.00 25.48 -1.44
CA GLY A 659 -14.87 24.82 -0.14
C GLY A 659 -13.55 24.07 -0.02
N ARG A 660 -13.19 23.27 -1.03
CA ARG A 660 -11.87 22.60 -1.08
C ARG A 660 -10.73 23.61 -1.01
N SER A 661 -10.86 24.72 -1.73
CA SER A 661 -9.85 25.80 -1.74
C SER A 661 -9.72 26.52 -0.39
N ALA A 662 -10.77 26.50 0.45
CA ALA A 662 -10.73 27.06 1.80
C ALA A 662 -9.77 26.26 2.71
N THR A 663 -9.74 24.94 2.60
CA THR A 663 -8.76 24.11 3.35
C THR A 663 -7.34 24.32 2.86
N VAL A 664 -7.14 24.52 1.55
CA VAL A 664 -5.83 24.90 1.00
C VAL A 664 -5.41 26.27 1.55
N ALA A 665 -6.30 27.25 1.60
CA ALA A 665 -6.03 28.55 2.22
C ALA A 665 -5.64 28.41 3.70
N ALA A 666 -6.32 27.53 4.44
CA ALA A 666 -6.00 27.22 5.84
C ALA A 666 -4.62 26.56 6.02
N ALA A 667 -4.18 25.76 5.06
CA ALA A 667 -2.87 25.11 5.10
C ALA A 667 -1.71 26.09 4.92
N VAL A 668 -1.92 27.14 4.11
CA VAL A 668 -0.87 28.06 3.65
C VAL A 668 -0.87 29.41 4.36
N ASP A 669 -1.98 29.81 5.01
CA ASP A 669 -2.07 31.11 5.69
C ASP A 669 -2.69 30.98 7.10
N SER A 670 -1.89 31.35 8.10
CA SER A 670 -2.29 31.28 9.51
C SER A 670 -3.40 32.25 9.93
N ARG A 671 -3.78 33.22 9.07
CA ARG A 671 -4.92 34.11 9.31
C ARG A 671 -6.25 33.37 9.16
N VAL A 672 -6.29 32.21 8.52
CA VAL A 672 -7.52 31.41 8.50
C VAL A 672 -7.75 30.81 9.89
N ALA A 673 -8.86 31.19 10.52
CA ALA A 673 -9.29 30.69 11.81
C ALA A 673 -10.04 29.36 11.69
N SER A 674 -10.76 29.15 10.58
CA SER A 674 -11.41 27.88 10.24
C SER A 674 -11.91 27.88 8.80
N PRO A 675 -11.71 26.79 8.03
CA PRO A 675 -12.36 26.60 6.75
C PRO A 675 -13.72 25.90 6.87
N ILE A 676 -14.68 26.33 6.04
CA ILE A 676 -15.97 25.66 5.83
C ILE A 676 -16.03 25.12 4.40
N ILE A 677 -16.30 23.83 4.28
CA ILE A 677 -16.38 23.10 3.03
C ILE A 677 -17.86 22.85 2.73
N MET A 678 -18.44 23.58 1.77
CA MET A 678 -19.82 23.35 1.37
C MET A 678 -19.87 22.56 0.07
N GLY A 679 -20.43 21.36 0.10
CA GLY A 679 -20.59 20.49 -1.07
C GLY A 679 -19.31 19.80 -1.57
N ASN A 680 -19.54 18.82 -2.44
CA ASN A 680 -18.67 17.84 -3.07
C ASN A 680 -17.26 17.69 -2.48
N GLU A 681 -17.16 16.86 -1.45
CA GLU A 681 -15.99 16.02 -1.17
C GLU A 681 -16.27 14.56 -1.55
N GLY A 682 -16.59 14.33 -2.81
CA GLY A 682 -16.25 13.05 -3.40
C GLY A 682 -14.75 12.90 -3.33
N VAL A 683 -14.27 12.06 -2.41
CA VAL A 683 -13.00 11.33 -2.62
C VAL A 683 -13.17 10.69 -3.99
N TYR A 684 -12.27 10.99 -4.93
CA TYR A 684 -12.21 10.19 -6.17
C TYR A 684 -11.96 8.74 -5.76
N SER A 685 -12.35 7.77 -6.60
CA SER A 685 -12.09 6.36 -6.33
C SER A 685 -10.68 6.22 -5.77
N THR A 686 -10.58 5.55 -4.63
CA THR A 686 -9.35 5.46 -3.84
C THR A 686 -8.33 4.55 -4.48
N ASP A 687 -8.44 4.34 -5.79
CA ASP A 687 -7.78 3.33 -6.60
C ASP A 687 -6.95 4.02 -7.71
N SER A 688 -6.73 5.34 -7.59
CA SER A 688 -5.88 6.10 -8.50
C SER A 688 -5.19 7.29 -7.83
N ILE A 689 -4.01 7.65 -8.32
CA ILE A 689 -3.30 8.89 -7.99
C ILE A 689 -3.71 9.96 -9.00
N PRO A 690 -4.72 10.81 -8.73
CA PRO A 690 -4.97 11.94 -9.59
C PRO A 690 -3.82 12.94 -9.45
N TRP A 691 -3.39 13.54 -10.55
CA TRP A 691 -2.35 14.58 -10.59
C TRP A 691 -2.57 15.76 -9.60
N HIS A 692 -3.79 15.98 -9.12
CA HIS A 692 -4.15 17.02 -8.16
C HIS A 692 -4.19 16.55 -6.70
N LEU A 693 -3.62 15.37 -6.39
CA LEU A 693 -3.66 14.74 -5.08
C LEU A 693 -3.13 15.64 -3.95
N SER A 694 -2.10 16.44 -4.24
CA SER A 694 -1.53 17.47 -3.36
C SER A 694 -2.57 18.42 -2.73
N PHE A 695 -3.74 18.56 -3.35
CA PHE A 695 -4.79 19.50 -2.93
C PHE A 695 -6.07 18.79 -2.48
N HIS A 696 -5.93 17.56 -1.97
CA HIS A 696 -6.98 16.82 -1.27
C HIS A 696 -6.78 16.93 0.25
N HIS A 697 -7.79 17.35 1.02
CA HIS A 697 -7.63 17.70 2.43
C HIS A 697 -6.92 16.62 3.25
N ALA A 698 -7.32 15.35 3.10
CA ALA A 698 -6.70 14.23 3.80
C ALA A 698 -5.17 14.09 3.59
N PHE A 699 -4.63 14.53 2.46
CA PHE A 699 -3.19 14.47 2.14
C PHE A 699 -2.35 15.51 2.89
N PHE A 700 -2.92 16.67 3.14
CA PHE A 700 -2.22 17.80 3.76
C PHE A 700 -2.85 18.21 5.09
N GLN A 701 -3.69 17.37 5.69
CA GLN A 701 -4.38 17.64 6.94
C GLN A 701 -3.43 18.05 8.08
N ASP A 702 -2.18 17.58 8.05
CA ASP A 702 -1.11 17.96 8.98
C ASP A 702 -0.74 19.46 8.88
N GLN A 703 -1.04 20.10 7.75
CA GLN A 703 -0.85 21.52 7.53
C GLN A 703 -2.05 22.36 7.99
N VAL A 704 -3.20 21.75 8.27
CA VAL A 704 -4.44 22.41 8.73
C VAL A 704 -4.60 22.20 10.24
N ASN A 705 -4.25 23.21 11.03
CA ASN A 705 -4.28 23.16 12.50
C ASN A 705 -5.49 23.86 13.13
N VAL A 706 -6.56 24.00 12.36
CA VAL A 706 -7.80 24.66 12.78
C VAL A 706 -8.98 23.72 12.61
N PRO A 707 -10.07 23.90 13.37
CA PRO A 707 -11.30 23.13 13.18
C PRO A 707 -11.84 23.28 11.74
N VAL A 708 -12.36 22.21 11.18
CA VAL A 708 -12.92 22.16 9.82
C VAL A 708 -14.38 21.73 9.90
N PHE A 709 -15.25 22.42 9.15
CA PHE A 709 -16.66 22.07 9.07
C PHE A 709 -17.07 21.70 7.65
N TYR A 710 -17.64 20.51 7.52
CA TYR A 710 -18.13 19.96 6.28
C TYR A 710 -19.65 20.02 6.22
N LEU A 711 -20.16 20.68 5.19
CA LEU A 711 -21.58 20.89 4.91
C LEU A 711 -21.91 20.21 3.58
N GLY A 712 -22.29 18.94 3.64
CA GLY A 712 -22.62 18.11 2.47
C GLY A 712 -24.12 17.91 2.27
N ALA A 713 -24.48 17.11 1.27
CA ALA A 713 -25.86 16.76 0.98
C ALA A 713 -26.00 15.28 0.62
N THR A 714 -27.13 14.64 0.97
CA THR A 714 -27.28 13.18 0.80
C THR A 714 -27.44 12.74 -0.65
N ASN A 715 -28.01 13.58 -1.51
CA ASN A 715 -28.23 13.25 -2.92
C ASN A 715 -27.16 13.89 -3.81
N GLU A 716 -25.98 14.12 -3.23
CA GLU A 716 -24.82 14.66 -3.92
C GLU A 716 -24.03 13.52 -4.60
N ASP A 717 -24.12 13.44 -5.93
CA ASP A 717 -23.33 12.52 -6.78
C ASP A 717 -23.52 11.00 -6.55
N GLY A 718 -24.59 10.57 -5.88
CA GLY A 718 -24.96 9.15 -5.75
C GLY A 718 -24.22 8.44 -4.60
N TYR A 719 -23.74 7.21 -4.83
CA TYR A 719 -22.96 6.39 -3.87
C TYR A 719 -21.82 7.15 -3.18
N LYS A 720 -21.25 8.17 -3.84
CA LYS A 720 -20.21 9.04 -3.28
C LYS A 720 -20.62 9.78 -2.01
N MET A 721 -21.89 9.81 -1.66
CA MET A 721 -22.35 10.29 -0.35
C MET A 721 -21.70 9.55 0.83
N PHE A 722 -21.30 8.29 0.65
CA PHE A 722 -20.57 7.51 1.67
C PHE A 722 -19.06 7.78 1.67
N ASN A 723 -18.53 8.50 0.68
CA ASN A 723 -17.09 8.80 0.61
C ASN A 723 -16.63 9.72 1.76
N VAL A 724 -17.57 10.44 2.39
CA VAL A 724 -17.27 11.20 3.61
C VAL A 724 -16.83 10.27 4.75
N ASN A 725 -17.30 9.01 4.80
CA ASN A 725 -16.85 8.02 5.78
C ASN A 725 -15.38 7.68 5.54
N ILE A 726 -15.03 7.37 4.29
CA ILE A 726 -13.66 7.05 3.87
C ILE A 726 -12.74 8.26 4.13
N LEU A 727 -13.20 9.47 3.84
CA LEU A 727 -12.47 10.69 4.16
C LEU A 727 -12.23 10.78 5.67
N GLN A 728 -13.28 10.59 6.47
CA GLN A 728 -13.24 10.72 7.92
C GLN A 728 -12.33 9.67 8.58
N GLU A 729 -12.28 8.44 8.07
CA GLU A 729 -11.37 7.38 8.52
C GLU A 729 -9.89 7.74 8.31
N ARG A 730 -9.59 8.48 7.24
CA ARG A 730 -8.21 8.89 6.89
C ARG A 730 -7.74 10.14 7.62
N LEU A 731 -8.64 10.85 8.32
CA LEU A 731 -8.31 12.06 9.04
C LEU A 731 -7.83 11.76 10.46
N LYS A 732 -6.60 12.17 10.77
CA LYS A 732 -6.04 12.24 12.13
C LYS A 732 -6.84 13.19 13.03
N ARG A 733 -7.48 14.21 12.43
CA ARG A 733 -8.36 15.16 13.12
C ARG A 733 -9.72 15.18 12.46
N PRO A 734 -10.78 14.68 13.12
CA PRO A 734 -12.11 14.67 12.54
C PRO A 734 -12.64 16.05 12.21
N MET A 735 -13.44 16.12 11.15
CA MET A 735 -14.21 17.32 10.82
C MET A 735 -15.54 17.26 11.56
N THR A 736 -16.11 18.42 11.85
CA THR A 736 -17.54 18.48 12.19
C THR A 736 -18.34 18.35 10.89
N ILE A 737 -19.40 17.56 10.89
CA ILE A 737 -20.14 17.18 9.69
C ILE A 737 -21.62 17.52 9.85
N GLU A 738 -22.19 18.05 8.78
CA GLU A 738 -23.63 18.16 8.56
C GLU A 738 -23.94 17.67 7.14
N LEU A 739 -24.81 16.67 7.02
CA LEU A 739 -25.32 16.15 5.76
C LEU A 739 -26.80 16.50 5.60
N ILE A 740 -27.09 17.38 4.65
CA ILE A 740 -28.46 17.82 4.41
C ILE A 740 -29.24 16.74 3.66
N PRO A 741 -30.28 16.15 4.28
CA PRO A 741 -31.07 15.08 3.68
C PRO A 741 -31.92 15.60 2.52
N ASN A 742 -32.15 14.75 1.52
CA ASN A 742 -32.96 15.05 0.34
C ASN A 742 -32.47 16.20 -0.54
N TYR A 743 -31.20 16.59 -0.41
CA TYR A 743 -30.64 17.73 -1.12
C TYR A 743 -29.55 17.30 -2.12
N CYS A 744 -29.47 17.96 -3.27
CA CYS A 744 -28.51 17.65 -4.34
C CYS A 744 -27.59 18.84 -4.59
N HIS A 745 -26.35 18.58 -5.06
CA HIS A 745 -25.22 19.52 -5.30
C HIS A 745 -25.62 20.99 -5.56
N SER A 746 -25.98 21.71 -4.50
CA SER A 746 -26.57 23.05 -4.50
C SER A 746 -26.22 23.74 -3.19
N ASN A 747 -26.30 25.07 -3.16
CA ASN A 747 -25.91 25.90 -2.03
C ASN A 747 -27.02 26.82 -1.54
N PHE A 748 -28.27 26.39 -1.73
CA PHE A 748 -29.47 27.17 -1.44
C PHE A 748 -30.38 26.54 -0.39
N SER A 749 -29.88 25.61 0.42
CA SER A 749 -30.63 25.08 1.55
C SER A 749 -30.64 26.10 2.69
N GLU A 750 -31.76 26.22 3.39
CA GLU A 750 -31.82 27.09 4.58
C GLU A 750 -30.91 26.59 5.71
N ILE A 751 -30.71 25.27 5.80
CA ILE A 751 -29.83 24.61 6.77
C ILE A 751 -28.38 25.05 6.55
N GLN A 752 -27.89 25.02 5.30
CA GLN A 752 -26.56 25.54 4.92
C GLN A 752 -26.30 26.95 5.45
N PHE A 753 -27.28 27.86 5.36
CA PHE A 753 -27.12 29.23 5.84
C PHE A 753 -27.08 29.30 7.38
N MET A 754 -27.92 28.50 8.06
CA MET A 754 -27.95 28.42 9.51
C MET A 754 -26.67 27.83 10.08
N ASP A 755 -26.13 26.79 9.46
CA ASP A 755 -24.93 26.13 9.96
C ASP A 755 -23.66 26.92 9.68
N PHE A 756 -23.65 27.72 8.62
CA PHE A 756 -22.57 28.70 8.43
C PHE A 756 -22.55 29.72 9.57
N LEU A 757 -23.71 30.25 9.96
CA LEU A 757 -23.85 31.15 11.11
C LEU A 757 -23.42 30.49 12.41
N MET A 758 -23.90 29.26 12.65
CA MET A 758 -23.52 28.44 13.80
C MET A 758 -22.01 28.31 13.89
N TRP A 759 -21.35 27.93 12.79
CA TRP A 759 -19.92 27.69 12.78
C TRP A 759 -19.11 28.97 12.96
N VAL A 760 -19.54 30.09 12.36
CA VAL A 760 -18.93 31.40 12.61
C VAL A 760 -18.99 31.74 14.11
N SER A 761 -20.14 31.54 14.75
CA SER A 761 -20.29 31.80 16.19
C SER A 761 -19.51 30.79 17.05
N HIS A 762 -19.38 29.54 16.62
CA HIS A 762 -18.51 28.56 17.29
C HIS A 762 -17.05 29.03 17.32
N ILE A 763 -16.51 29.39 16.17
CA ILE A 763 -15.11 29.77 16.04
C ILE A 763 -14.80 31.09 16.74
N HIS A 764 -15.68 32.08 16.63
CA HIS A 764 -15.39 33.43 17.11
C HIS A 764 -15.93 33.74 18.51
N ASP A 765 -17.06 33.13 18.90
CA ASP A 765 -17.75 33.39 20.18
C ASP A 765 -17.70 32.20 21.14
N GLY A 766 -17.18 31.04 20.72
CA GLY A 766 -17.15 29.83 21.55
C GLY A 766 -18.53 29.20 21.72
N ARG A 767 -19.44 29.38 20.76
CA ARG A 767 -20.72 28.64 20.74
C ARG A 767 -20.41 27.13 20.84
N PRO A 768 -21.00 26.37 21.77
CA PRO A 768 -20.77 24.93 21.83
C PRO A 768 -21.31 24.23 20.58
N ILE A 769 -20.69 23.10 20.22
CA ILE A 769 -21.11 22.23 19.13
C ILE A 769 -21.51 20.89 19.74
N THR A 770 -22.69 20.40 19.38
CA THR A 770 -23.16 19.08 19.79
C THR A 770 -22.28 17.98 19.19
N GLN A 771 -21.97 16.96 20.01
CA GLN A 771 -21.28 15.76 19.58
C GLN A 771 -22.23 14.57 19.54
N ILE A 772 -22.16 13.79 18.47
CA ILE A 772 -22.83 12.48 18.35
C ILE A 772 -21.73 11.43 18.49
N SER A 773 -21.58 10.87 19.69
CA SER A 773 -20.41 10.04 20.05
C SER A 773 -20.61 8.54 19.84
N GLU A 774 -21.87 8.09 19.85
CA GLU A 774 -22.22 6.68 19.61
C GLU A 774 -23.44 6.64 18.69
N VAL A 775 -23.43 5.76 17.69
CA VAL A 775 -24.57 5.48 16.81
C VAL A 775 -24.66 3.97 16.63
N SER A 776 -25.86 3.41 16.81
CA SER A 776 -26.08 1.97 16.68
C SER A 776 -27.46 1.65 16.12
N HIS A 777 -27.58 0.45 15.57
CA HIS A 777 -28.82 -0.13 15.06
C HIS A 777 -28.93 -1.56 15.59
N GLU A 778 -30.12 -1.96 16.01
CA GLU A 778 -30.41 -3.33 16.44
C GLU A 778 -31.72 -3.81 15.79
N ARG A 779 -31.74 -5.04 15.29
CA ARG A 779 -32.98 -5.68 14.80
C ARG A 779 -33.71 -6.34 15.98
N GLN A 780 -34.94 -5.90 16.22
CA GLN A 780 -35.86 -6.47 17.20
C GLN A 780 -37.09 -7.04 16.47
N GLU A 781 -37.92 -7.86 17.11
CA GLU A 781 -39.05 -8.57 16.47
C GLU A 781 -39.90 -7.65 15.58
N GLY A 782 -39.69 -7.73 14.25
CA GLY A 782 -40.39 -6.92 13.25
C GLY A 782 -39.98 -5.44 13.14
N SER A 783 -38.98 -4.97 13.88
CA SER A 783 -38.56 -3.55 13.90
C SER A 783 -37.04 -3.36 13.97
N SER A 784 -36.57 -2.21 13.50
CA SER A 784 -35.17 -1.78 13.63
C SER A 784 -35.09 -0.64 14.64
N LEU A 785 -34.40 -0.85 15.76
CA LEU A 785 -34.18 0.18 16.78
C LEU A 785 -32.91 0.95 16.45
N PHE A 786 -33.04 2.26 16.25
CA PHE A 786 -31.90 3.17 16.09
C PHE A 786 -31.60 3.84 17.42
N ARG A 787 -30.33 3.92 17.81
CA ARG A 787 -29.89 4.60 19.04
C ARG A 787 -28.70 5.50 18.76
N ALA A 788 -28.66 6.64 19.45
CA ALA A 788 -27.56 7.59 19.37
C ALA A 788 -27.26 8.18 20.74
N LYS A 789 -25.98 8.46 21.02
CA LYS A 789 -25.58 9.24 22.20
C LYS A 789 -25.23 10.66 21.77
N VAL A 790 -25.95 11.62 22.35
CA VAL A 790 -25.85 13.05 22.05
C VAL A 790 -25.31 13.77 23.27
N GLU A 791 -24.13 14.37 23.11
CA GLU A 791 -23.43 15.11 24.15
C GLU A 791 -23.38 16.58 23.75
N SER A 792 -24.06 17.44 24.51
CA SER A 792 -24.20 18.85 24.15
C SER A 792 -24.31 19.77 25.35
N GLU A 793 -23.56 20.87 25.29
CA GLU A 793 -23.79 22.06 26.14
C GLU A 793 -24.80 23.04 25.50
N ALA A 794 -25.09 22.85 24.20
CA ALA A 794 -26.15 23.59 23.53
C ALA A 794 -27.52 23.03 23.94
N LYS A 795 -28.58 23.84 23.77
CA LYS A 795 -29.93 23.34 23.99
C LYS A 795 -30.34 22.50 22.78
N VAL A 796 -30.30 21.17 22.93
CA VAL A 796 -30.86 20.23 21.94
C VAL A 796 -32.34 20.55 21.76
N GLN A 797 -32.74 20.84 20.51
CA GLN A 797 -34.13 21.10 20.16
C GLN A 797 -34.81 19.84 19.63
N MET A 798 -34.07 19.00 18.91
CA MET A 798 -34.58 17.80 18.26
C MET A 798 -33.44 16.85 17.87
N VAL A 799 -33.72 15.55 17.94
CA VAL A 799 -32.84 14.51 17.40
C VAL A 799 -33.66 13.68 16.41
N ARG A 800 -33.10 13.42 15.22
CA ARG A 800 -33.75 12.66 14.15
C ARG A 800 -32.90 11.47 13.73
N ALA A 801 -33.57 10.35 13.48
CA ALA A 801 -33.00 9.26 12.70
C ALA A 801 -33.50 9.40 11.26
N TRP A 802 -32.59 9.72 10.34
CA TRP A 802 -32.85 9.71 8.91
C TRP A 802 -32.56 8.32 8.34
N TYR A 803 -33.43 7.80 7.48
CA TYR A 803 -33.29 6.48 6.87
C TYR A 803 -33.77 6.48 5.42
N VAL A 804 -33.29 5.53 4.63
CA VAL A 804 -33.61 5.44 3.20
C VAL A 804 -33.80 4.01 2.75
N TYR A 805 -34.69 3.80 1.78
CA TYR A 805 -34.74 2.58 0.99
C TYR A 805 -34.24 2.91 -0.42
N SER A 806 -33.21 2.20 -0.88
CA SER A 806 -32.64 2.43 -2.20
C SER A 806 -33.37 1.60 -3.24
N ASP A 807 -33.89 2.27 -4.27
CA ASP A 807 -34.43 1.69 -5.50
C ASP A 807 -33.56 2.03 -6.73
N ASP A 808 -32.42 2.68 -6.50
CA ASP A 808 -31.44 3.09 -7.50
C ASP A 808 -30.07 2.63 -7.02
N GLU A 809 -29.46 1.69 -7.75
CA GLU A 809 -28.14 1.15 -7.44
C GLU A 809 -27.05 2.23 -7.44
N ALA A 810 -27.29 3.38 -8.07
CA ALA A 810 -26.39 4.52 -8.05
C ALA A 810 -26.55 5.40 -6.78
N TRP A 811 -27.51 5.10 -5.90
CA TRP A 811 -27.82 5.84 -4.67
C TRP A 811 -28.07 7.34 -4.90
N ARG A 812 -28.75 7.67 -6.00
CA ARG A 812 -28.99 9.05 -6.43
C ARG A 812 -30.45 9.45 -6.25
N ASP A 813 -30.68 10.75 -6.01
CA ASP A 813 -32.01 11.34 -5.91
C ASP A 813 -32.90 10.62 -4.86
N LEU A 814 -32.25 10.06 -3.83
CA LEU A 814 -32.88 9.23 -2.83
C LEU A 814 -33.83 10.03 -1.95
N MET A 815 -34.93 9.40 -1.55
CA MET A 815 -35.83 9.96 -0.55
C MET A 815 -35.47 9.43 0.84
N TRP A 816 -34.80 10.26 1.61
CA TRP A 816 -34.54 10.06 3.03
C TRP A 816 -35.77 10.45 3.84
N TYR A 817 -36.29 9.51 4.60
CA TYR A 817 -37.37 9.69 5.56
C TYR A 817 -36.77 9.90 6.94
N HIS A 818 -37.53 10.48 7.88
CA HIS A 818 -37.06 10.63 9.25
C HIS A 818 -38.08 10.20 10.29
N LEU A 819 -37.56 9.83 11.45
CA LEU A 819 -38.29 9.69 12.70
C LEU A 819 -37.69 10.63 13.75
N ILE A 820 -38.54 11.18 14.61
CA ILE A 820 -38.09 11.91 15.80
C ILE A 820 -37.66 10.89 16.85
N MET A 821 -36.49 11.08 17.45
CA MET A 821 -35.97 10.20 18.48
C MET A 821 -36.39 10.67 19.87
N GLU A 822 -36.73 9.72 20.73
CA GLU A 822 -37.10 9.97 22.13
C GLU A 822 -35.85 9.93 23.02
N ASP A 823 -35.80 10.83 24.01
CA ASP A 823 -34.76 10.82 25.05
C ASP A 823 -34.97 9.60 25.96
N ALA A 824 -34.02 8.68 25.92
CA ALA A 824 -33.97 7.46 26.72
C ALA A 824 -33.18 7.63 28.02
N GLY A 825 -32.71 8.85 28.32
CA GLY A 825 -31.92 9.21 29.50
C GLY A 825 -30.42 9.07 29.28
N ASN A 826 -29.64 9.75 30.13
CA ASN A 826 -28.17 9.78 30.10
C ASN A 826 -27.56 10.18 28.74
N GLY A 827 -28.23 11.06 28.00
CA GLY A 827 -27.81 11.52 26.67
C GLY A 827 -28.10 10.53 25.54
N TYR A 828 -28.73 9.40 25.80
CA TYR A 828 -29.16 8.47 24.74
C TYR A 828 -30.51 8.87 24.18
N TYR A 829 -30.60 8.85 22.85
CA TYR A 829 -31.83 8.98 22.09
C TYR A 829 -32.09 7.70 21.33
N GLN A 830 -33.36 7.30 21.19
CA GLN A 830 -33.71 6.11 20.43
C GLN A 830 -35.05 6.21 19.71
N VAL A 831 -35.22 5.43 18.64
CA VAL A 831 -36.50 5.28 17.96
C VAL A 831 -36.61 3.93 17.23
N PRO A 832 -37.74 3.21 17.35
CA PRO A 832 -37.99 2.01 16.57
C PRO A 832 -38.64 2.34 15.21
N LEU A 833 -38.16 1.71 14.14
CA LEU A 833 -38.80 1.69 12.83
C LEU A 833 -39.43 0.32 12.57
N GLN A 834 -40.75 0.28 12.41
CA GLN A 834 -41.50 -0.96 12.11
C GLN A 834 -41.34 -1.34 10.63
N GLY A 835 -41.19 -2.65 10.36
CA GLY A 835 -41.20 -3.21 9.01
C GLY A 835 -39.83 -3.59 8.45
N LYS A 836 -39.63 -3.34 7.14
CA LYS A 836 -38.39 -3.68 6.41
C LYS A 836 -37.19 -2.92 7.02
N ILE A 837 -36.01 -3.52 7.00
CA ILE A 837 -34.76 -2.83 7.37
C ILE A 837 -34.47 -1.81 6.25
N PRO A 838 -34.22 -0.52 6.57
CA PRO A 838 -33.80 0.46 5.58
C PRO A 838 -32.40 0.16 5.07
N ASP A 839 -32.07 0.62 3.88
CA ASP A 839 -30.79 0.30 3.24
C ASP A 839 -29.63 1.15 3.82
N ALA A 840 -29.92 2.35 4.34
CA ALA A 840 -28.98 3.14 5.13
C ALA A 840 -29.70 4.05 6.13
N PHE A 841 -28.95 4.56 7.11
CA PHE A 841 -29.42 5.55 8.08
C PHE A 841 -28.33 6.53 8.54
N MET A 842 -28.73 7.64 9.15
CA MET A 842 -27.86 8.57 9.88
C MET A 842 -28.65 9.33 10.95
N ILE A 843 -27.94 9.98 11.87
CA ILE A 843 -28.52 10.77 12.95
C ILE A 843 -28.27 12.25 12.70
N GLU A 844 -29.28 13.10 12.88
CA GLU A 844 -29.18 14.56 12.83
C GLU A 844 -29.60 15.12 14.18
N VAL A 845 -28.84 16.09 14.70
CA VAL A 845 -29.19 16.85 15.91
C VAL A 845 -29.35 18.31 15.54
N GLY A 846 -30.55 18.85 15.78
CA GLY A 846 -30.80 20.29 15.73
C GLY A 846 -30.71 20.89 17.12
N ASP A 847 -29.87 21.91 17.29
CA ASP A 847 -29.63 22.59 18.56
C ASP A 847 -29.68 24.12 18.44
N ILE A 848 -29.71 24.80 19.59
CA ILE A 848 -29.57 26.25 19.66
C ILE A 848 -28.68 26.67 20.83
N ALA A 849 -27.73 27.57 20.55
CA ALA A 849 -26.88 28.22 21.53
C ALA A 849 -26.54 29.64 21.10
N LEU A 850 -26.42 30.56 22.05
CA LEU A 850 -26.20 31.99 21.82
C LEU A 850 -27.20 32.66 20.86
N GLY A 851 -28.44 32.12 20.78
CA GLY A 851 -29.47 32.59 19.85
C GLY A 851 -29.27 32.18 18.39
N ILE A 852 -28.28 31.33 18.10
CA ILE A 852 -27.96 30.83 16.76
C ILE A 852 -28.32 29.34 16.67
N PRO A 853 -29.30 28.96 15.84
CA PRO A 853 -29.61 27.54 15.60
C PRO A 853 -28.51 26.88 14.75
N GLY A 854 -28.36 25.57 14.87
CA GLY A 854 -27.44 24.80 14.07
C GLY A 854 -27.77 23.31 14.05
N TYR A 855 -27.18 22.62 13.08
CA TYR A 855 -27.35 21.20 12.83
C TYR A 855 -25.98 20.52 12.71
N VAL A 856 -25.95 19.27 13.17
CA VAL A 856 -24.84 18.34 12.96
C VAL A 856 -25.40 16.95 12.70
N THR A 857 -24.69 16.16 11.91
CA THR A 857 -25.04 14.76 11.62
C THR A 857 -23.95 13.78 12.01
N SER A 858 -24.34 12.53 12.26
CA SER A 858 -23.42 11.41 12.23
C SER A 858 -22.97 11.13 10.79
N LEU A 859 -21.96 10.26 10.64
CA LEU A 859 -21.68 9.64 9.35
C LEU A 859 -22.87 8.74 8.92
N PRO A 860 -23.18 8.66 7.62
CA PRO A 860 -24.19 7.74 7.08
C PRO A 860 -23.71 6.29 7.16
N GLN A 861 -24.60 5.39 7.56
CA GLN A 861 -24.33 3.98 7.80
C GLN A 861 -25.15 3.11 6.84
N LYS A 862 -24.50 2.26 6.04
CA LYS A 862 -25.17 1.27 5.20
C LYS A 862 -25.59 0.07 6.06
N LEU A 863 -26.79 -0.44 5.85
CA LEU A 863 -27.38 -1.53 6.65
C LEU A 863 -27.66 -2.81 5.87
N THR A 864 -27.69 -2.75 4.54
CA THR A 864 -28.04 -3.88 3.67
C THR A 864 -27.04 -4.01 2.52
N ASP A 865 -27.10 -5.14 1.84
CA ASP A 865 -26.35 -5.40 0.60
C ASP A 865 -27.02 -4.75 -0.64
N ALA A 866 -27.87 -3.74 -0.45
CA ALA A 866 -28.49 -3.02 -1.55
C ALA A 866 -27.42 -2.61 -2.58
N PRO A 867 -27.69 -2.80 -3.89
CA PRO A 867 -26.64 -2.73 -4.89
C PRO A 867 -26.03 -1.33 -4.91
N VAL A 868 -24.74 -1.31 -5.20
CA VAL A 868 -23.95 -0.09 -5.31
C VAL A 868 -23.19 -0.17 -6.60
N VAL A 869 -23.43 0.79 -7.50
CA VAL A 869 -22.65 0.92 -8.73
C VAL A 869 -21.88 2.23 -8.75
N GLU A 870 -20.59 2.15 -9.11
CA GLU A 870 -19.77 3.33 -9.31
C GLU A 870 -20.15 4.05 -10.62
N ARG A 871 -20.08 5.39 -10.60
CA ARG A 871 -20.66 6.27 -11.61
C ARG A 871 -19.81 6.43 -12.88
N VAL A 872 -20.47 6.56 -14.04
CA VAL A 872 -20.01 7.40 -15.19
C VAL A 872 -20.65 8.79 -15.08
N SER A 873 -19.85 9.86 -15.02
CA SER A 873 -20.36 11.20 -14.67
C SER A 873 -21.38 11.77 -15.68
N ARG A 874 -22.59 12.10 -15.22
CA ARG A 874 -23.70 12.72 -16.02
C ARG A 874 -23.94 14.21 -15.71
N GLY A 875 -23.05 14.88 -14.96
CA GLY A 875 -23.23 16.26 -14.50
C GLY A 875 -24.27 16.44 -13.37
N SER A 876 -24.71 17.68 -13.11
CA SER A 876 -25.65 18.06 -12.04
C SER A 876 -27.14 17.83 -12.39
N ARG A 877 -27.43 16.93 -13.33
CA ARG A 877 -28.78 16.72 -13.87
C ARG A 877 -29.51 15.59 -13.13
N PRO A 878 -30.81 15.74 -12.83
CA PRO A 878 -31.62 14.67 -12.25
C PRO A 878 -31.69 13.42 -13.14
N ARG A 879 -32.04 12.27 -12.55
CA ARG A 879 -32.30 11.00 -13.27
C ARG A 879 -33.26 11.12 -14.45
N LEU A 880 -34.22 12.05 -14.39
CA LEU A 880 -35.35 12.16 -15.32
C LEU A 880 -35.13 13.15 -16.49
N TRP A 881 -33.91 13.64 -16.70
CA TRP A 881 -33.65 14.75 -17.64
C TRP A 881 -33.23 14.35 -19.07
N GLU A 882 -33.24 13.05 -19.38
CA GLU A 882 -33.15 12.57 -20.76
C GLU A 882 -34.56 12.17 -21.21
N PRO A 883 -35.08 12.70 -22.33
CA PRO A 883 -36.18 12.02 -23.00
C PRO A 883 -35.66 10.63 -23.40
N GLU A 884 -36.46 9.58 -23.19
CA GLU A 884 -36.17 8.26 -23.75
C GLU A 884 -35.81 8.40 -25.24
N GLY A 885 -34.56 8.11 -25.59
CA GLY A 885 -34.00 8.33 -26.93
C GLY A 885 -32.76 7.50 -27.17
#